data_AF-A0A8T6HR76-F1
#
_entry.id   AF-A0A8T6HR76-F1
#
_cell.length_a   1.000
_cell.length_b   1.000
_cell.length_c   1.000
_cell.angle_alpha   90.00
_cell.angle_beta   90.00
_cell.angle_gamma   90.00
#
_symmetry.space_group_name_H-M   'P 1'
#
loop_
_entity.id
_entity.type
_entity.pdbx_description
1 polymer ?
#
loop_
_entity_poly.entity_id
_entity_poly.type
_entity_poly.pdbx_seq_one_letter_code
_entity_poly.pdbx_strand_id
1 'polypeptide(L)'
;MPGVTDTPLEVPKLTGTLPPHCRQDVDSLRRFVRSVLDEGAPERAVPPAEFREVLLTGATGFLGRFVLRDLLRQNPDLLVHCVVRAKDAEHGFRRLRGALEEADIWDAEHASRIRVVPGDVSSERFGLGAPEFERLCRQIDAVFHYAAEISLSSSYLSIRKANVFSTRNVLELCLRRRYKHFFHASTMGVFPQAFCCYAGEFGESLIEAQAQPDLESMKRMFPIGWLGYPWSKLVSEQALLFAHSAGMPLAIYRFPRTSIASTGYTNADDATIRLLAGIVDVGMMPEGFAIDGSNEAVDVLSRVCTAIAMNPSRRHTIYHCCDPWPDYRDIELSDFGLYYPQVPYPAFRRACMVRGQQSPLHGYWVLIDHFARYWFAKGKTTGRVPVADSSIREDCPEPVRWPSVFAMLKRSGDWIRSRRREWPYVVPKSRLDSDCLTDQARRFAREAGVPFESTYPAWMRRGLEELVRALQDPDAGLLEDKLSDVVFDFSRTLRNTAALADERQCHPEIEAETIDRPVFIVGINRTGTTYLHRLMARDPKFWSLRSYEFMGPVLPPEQYATVAGTPEDPRRAHFDEALDVSGVRETFAGIHHIDIDEPEEDFPILKLAFATWTLAVQYRVPGYARWLAETGCRNAYAHHRRIMQHYTWQRRQRDPGRTGQWLFKMPGHLMELEALHEAYPDALLIQTHREPRQFMGSWNSMVERIRSQSSEPRPRQEFGAEQLDFMSGMLNKATRFRQAHPESQDRWVDVNYYDLIEDPLGIIRNIYDRFDWKLEPDTIDSMERWQMRQMERRRAEVRHRYDLQDFGLTPKMVDEAFAPYLDFITSLGIR
;
A
#
# COMPACT_ATOMS: atom_id res chain seq x y z
N MET A 1 28.39 5.23 -26.84
CA MET A 1 27.70 4.55 -27.96
C MET A 1 28.42 3.25 -28.31
N PRO A 2 27.81 2.11 -28.03
CA PRO A 2 27.81 0.94 -28.90
C PRO A 2 26.39 0.65 -29.39
N GLY A 3 26.26 0.10 -30.61
CA GLY A 3 25.03 0.06 -31.40
C GLY A 3 23.86 -0.67 -30.74
N VAL A 4 22.75 0.05 -30.59
CA VAL A 4 21.43 -0.53 -30.34
C VAL A 4 20.89 -0.94 -31.71
N THR A 5 20.70 -2.23 -31.92
CA THR A 5 19.94 -2.72 -33.07
C THR A 5 18.50 -2.24 -32.93
N ASP A 6 18.03 -1.40 -33.87
CA ASP A 6 16.67 -0.82 -33.95
C ASP A 6 15.54 -1.85 -34.18
N THR A 7 15.82 -3.15 -34.03
CA THR A 7 14.85 -4.22 -34.28
C THR A 7 14.31 -4.73 -32.95
N PRO A 8 12.98 -4.70 -32.72
CA PRO A 8 12.37 -5.33 -31.54
C PRO A 8 12.79 -6.79 -31.41
N LEU A 9 12.89 -7.28 -30.17
CA LEU A 9 13.20 -8.69 -29.91
C LEU A 9 12.21 -9.60 -30.63
N GLU A 10 12.74 -10.63 -31.29
CA GLU A 10 11.92 -11.56 -32.08
C GLU A 10 11.01 -12.38 -31.15
N VAL A 11 9.71 -12.38 -31.46
CA VAL A 11 8.73 -13.20 -30.76
C VAL A 11 8.82 -14.64 -31.26
N PRO A 12 9.03 -15.65 -30.38
CA PRO A 12 9.04 -17.05 -30.77
C PRO A 12 7.75 -17.45 -31.50
N LYS A 13 7.86 -18.34 -32.50
CA LYS A 13 6.68 -18.87 -33.18
C LYS A 13 5.87 -19.75 -32.23
N LEU A 14 4.54 -19.66 -32.33
CA LEU A 14 3.64 -20.55 -31.62
C LEU A 14 3.86 -22.01 -32.07
N THR A 15 4.15 -22.90 -31.12
CA THR A 15 4.37 -24.33 -31.36
C THR A 15 3.11 -25.14 -31.06
N GLY A 16 2.93 -26.27 -31.77
CA GLY A 16 1.78 -27.16 -31.60
C GLY A 16 0.61 -26.84 -32.54
N THR A 17 -0.56 -27.43 -32.24
CA THR A 17 -1.73 -27.39 -33.13
C THR A 17 -2.88 -26.63 -32.49
N LEU A 18 -3.27 -25.49 -33.07
CA LEU A 18 -4.49 -24.77 -32.67
C LEU A 18 -5.75 -25.62 -32.90
N PRO A 19 -6.79 -25.49 -32.05
CA PRO A 19 -8.11 -26.06 -32.32
C PRO A 19 -8.64 -25.66 -33.71
N PRO A 20 -9.44 -26.50 -34.40
CA PRO A 20 -9.84 -26.28 -35.79
C PRO A 20 -10.43 -24.90 -36.07
N HIS A 21 -11.38 -24.44 -35.25
CA HIS A 21 -11.98 -23.12 -35.40
C HIS A 21 -10.99 -21.97 -35.17
N CYS A 22 -10.11 -22.09 -34.17
CA CYS A 22 -9.06 -21.10 -33.93
C CYS A 22 -8.09 -21.01 -35.11
N ARG A 23 -7.66 -22.15 -35.64
CA ARG A 23 -6.79 -22.22 -36.83
C ARG A 23 -7.46 -21.56 -38.05
N GLN A 24 -8.71 -21.92 -38.32
CA GLN A 24 -9.48 -21.36 -39.42
C GLN A 24 -9.57 -19.82 -39.32
N ASP A 25 -9.83 -19.29 -38.13
CA ASP A 25 -9.93 -17.85 -37.92
C ASP A 25 -8.56 -17.15 -38.05
N VAL A 26 -7.46 -17.75 -37.55
CA VAL A 26 -6.10 -17.23 -37.79
C VAL A 26 -5.78 -17.20 -39.29
N ASP A 27 -6.05 -18.28 -40.02
CA ASP A 27 -5.77 -18.36 -41.46
C ASP A 27 -6.64 -17.39 -42.27
N SER A 28 -7.89 -17.17 -41.84
CA SER A 28 -8.78 -16.15 -42.41
C SER A 28 -8.21 -14.75 -42.21
N LEU A 29 -7.78 -14.42 -40.99
CA LEU A 29 -7.17 -13.12 -40.67
C LEU A 29 -5.87 -12.89 -41.43
N ARG A 30 -5.00 -13.90 -41.55
CA ARG A 30 -3.76 -13.79 -42.34
C ARG A 30 -4.03 -13.53 -43.82
N ARG A 31 -5.02 -14.22 -44.40
CA ARG A 31 -5.46 -13.94 -45.78
C ARG A 31 -6.01 -12.53 -45.93
N PHE A 32 -6.78 -12.06 -44.95
CA PHE A 32 -7.28 -10.69 -44.93
C PHE A 32 -6.15 -9.64 -44.86
N VAL A 33 -5.15 -9.84 -44.00
CA VAL A 33 -3.99 -8.95 -43.93
C VAL A 33 -3.27 -8.89 -45.28
N ARG A 34 -3.04 -10.04 -45.93
CA ARG A 34 -2.45 -10.08 -47.27
C ARG A 34 -3.30 -9.33 -48.29
N SER A 35 -4.60 -9.58 -48.35
CA SER A 35 -5.47 -8.92 -49.33
C SER A 35 -5.50 -7.42 -49.17
N VAL A 36 -5.48 -6.89 -47.94
CA VAL A 36 -5.44 -5.44 -47.71
C VAL A 36 -4.10 -4.84 -48.14
N LEU A 37 -2.99 -5.55 -47.91
CA LEU A 37 -1.66 -5.10 -48.34
C LEU A 37 -1.48 -5.19 -49.87
N ASP A 38 -2.13 -6.16 -50.53
CA ASP A 38 -2.15 -6.31 -51.98
C ASP A 38 -2.94 -5.17 -52.67
N GLU A 39 -3.90 -4.53 -51.98
CA GLU A 39 -4.59 -3.33 -52.48
C GLU A 39 -3.66 -2.10 -52.59
N GLY A 40 -2.54 -2.09 -51.85
CA GLY A 40 -1.54 -1.03 -51.89
C GLY A 40 -0.69 -0.93 -50.62
N ALA A 41 0.61 -0.73 -50.78
CA ALA A 41 1.54 -0.62 -49.66
C ALA A 41 1.23 0.62 -48.80
N PRO A 42 1.08 0.49 -47.47
CA PRO A 42 0.80 1.62 -46.59
C PRO A 42 2.05 2.51 -46.41
N GLU A 43 1.83 3.81 -46.20
CA GLU A 43 2.87 4.71 -45.69
C GLU A 43 3.38 4.25 -44.31
N ARG A 44 4.59 4.68 -43.95
CA ARG A 44 5.18 4.43 -42.62
C ARG A 44 4.34 5.07 -41.53
N ALA A 45 4.27 4.41 -40.38
CA ALA A 45 3.58 4.94 -39.21
C ALA A 45 4.20 6.24 -38.71
N VAL A 46 3.36 7.10 -38.14
CA VAL A 46 3.78 8.33 -37.46
C VAL A 46 4.55 7.94 -36.18
N PRO A 47 5.69 8.58 -35.85
CA PRO A 47 6.39 8.32 -34.60
C PRO A 47 5.52 8.65 -33.38
N PRO A 48 5.65 7.92 -32.24
CA PRO A 48 4.83 8.18 -31.05
C PRO A 48 4.85 9.62 -30.53
N ALA A 49 6.00 10.30 -30.61
CA ALA A 49 6.16 11.69 -30.21
C ALA A 49 5.33 12.69 -31.05
N GLU A 50 4.85 12.28 -32.22
CA GLU A 50 4.10 13.10 -33.16
C GLU A 50 2.60 12.75 -33.22
N PHE A 51 2.13 11.82 -32.39
CA PHE A 51 0.71 11.46 -32.34
C PHE A 51 -0.17 12.69 -32.06
N ARG A 52 -1.17 12.92 -32.94
CA ARG A 52 -2.18 13.98 -32.80
C ARG A 52 -3.58 13.42 -32.62
N GLU A 53 -3.92 12.34 -33.34
CA GLU A 53 -5.23 11.72 -33.24
C GLU A 53 -5.11 10.21 -33.07
N VAL A 54 -5.68 9.67 -31.99
CA VAL A 54 -5.65 8.24 -31.70
C VAL A 54 -7.05 7.67 -31.54
N LEU A 55 -7.23 6.40 -31.87
CA LEU A 55 -8.50 5.70 -31.70
C LEU A 55 -8.44 4.75 -30.50
N LEU A 56 -9.42 4.84 -29.62
CA LEU A 56 -9.58 3.96 -28.45
C LEU A 56 -10.88 3.16 -28.58
N THR A 57 -10.76 1.84 -28.51
CA THR A 57 -11.93 0.95 -28.36
C THR A 57 -12.03 0.50 -26.90
N GLY A 58 -13.25 0.33 -26.38
CA GLY A 58 -13.45 -0.18 -25.02
C GLY A 58 -13.34 0.88 -23.93
N ALA A 59 -13.42 2.17 -24.28
CA ALA A 59 -13.29 3.29 -23.35
C ALA A 59 -14.34 3.34 -22.22
N THR A 60 -15.47 2.65 -22.36
CA THR A 60 -16.47 2.50 -21.27
C THR A 60 -16.20 1.29 -20.36
N GLY A 61 -15.23 0.44 -20.70
CA GLY A 61 -14.88 -0.76 -19.93
C GLY A 61 -14.07 -0.46 -18.68
N PHE A 62 -13.77 -1.50 -17.89
CA PHE A 62 -13.03 -1.39 -16.64
C PHE A 62 -11.63 -0.77 -16.83
N LEU A 63 -10.82 -1.30 -17.75
CA LEU A 63 -9.47 -0.80 -18.03
C LEU A 63 -9.45 0.38 -19.01
N GLY A 64 -10.28 0.34 -20.06
CA GLY A 64 -10.25 1.35 -21.13
C GLY A 64 -10.59 2.77 -20.68
N ARG A 65 -11.36 2.94 -19.59
CA ARG A 65 -11.64 4.27 -19.02
C ARG A 65 -10.39 4.94 -18.42
N PHE A 66 -9.50 4.15 -17.82
CA PHE A 66 -8.23 4.63 -17.30
C PHE A 66 -7.26 4.94 -18.44
N VAL A 67 -7.26 4.11 -19.50
CA VAL A 67 -6.45 4.38 -20.70
C VAL A 67 -6.85 5.71 -21.35
N LEU A 68 -8.16 5.99 -21.45
CA LEU A 68 -8.65 7.28 -21.93
C LEU A 68 -8.10 8.43 -21.08
N ARG A 69 -8.24 8.35 -19.75
CA ARG A 69 -7.72 9.35 -18.81
C ARG A 69 -6.22 9.57 -18.99
N ASP A 70 -5.44 8.50 -19.08
CA ASP A 70 -3.98 8.59 -19.11
C ASP A 70 -3.45 9.12 -20.46
N LEU A 71 -4.08 8.73 -21.57
CA LEU A 71 -3.80 9.33 -22.89
C LEU A 71 -4.04 10.84 -22.89
N LEU A 72 -5.16 11.27 -22.29
CA LEU A 72 -5.52 12.68 -22.19
C LEU A 72 -4.57 13.45 -21.26
N ARG A 73 -4.01 12.83 -20.22
CA ARG A 73 -3.07 13.48 -19.31
C ARG A 73 -1.65 13.58 -19.87
N GLN A 74 -1.20 12.60 -20.65
CA GLN A 74 0.17 12.55 -21.15
C GLN A 74 0.46 13.55 -22.27
N ASN A 75 -0.55 13.87 -23.08
CA ASN A 75 -0.38 14.82 -24.19
C ASN A 75 -1.59 15.78 -24.25
N PRO A 76 -1.39 17.08 -23.96
CA PRO A 76 -2.47 18.07 -23.94
C PRO A 76 -3.08 18.32 -25.33
N ASP A 77 -2.33 18.07 -26.41
CA ASP A 77 -2.76 18.29 -27.78
C ASP A 77 -3.44 17.06 -28.41
N LEU A 78 -3.45 15.92 -27.72
CA LEU A 78 -3.95 14.66 -28.26
C LEU A 78 -5.49 14.63 -28.31
N LEU A 79 -6.04 14.31 -29.48
CA LEU A 79 -7.46 14.00 -29.66
C LEU A 79 -7.68 12.49 -29.60
N VAL A 80 -8.66 12.05 -28.79
CA VAL A 80 -8.96 10.63 -28.62
C VAL A 80 -10.34 10.31 -29.19
N HIS A 81 -10.35 9.51 -30.25
CA HIS A 81 -11.55 8.99 -30.91
C HIS A 81 -12.01 7.70 -30.24
N CYS A 82 -13.10 7.78 -29.48
CA CYS A 82 -13.65 6.65 -28.74
C CYS A 82 -14.76 5.97 -29.54
N VAL A 83 -14.55 4.71 -29.94
CA VAL A 83 -15.62 3.89 -30.55
C VAL A 83 -16.56 3.41 -29.44
N VAL A 84 -17.80 3.88 -29.49
CA VAL A 84 -18.81 3.60 -28.46
C VAL A 84 -20.10 3.12 -29.12
N ARG A 85 -20.64 2.00 -28.63
CA ARG A 85 -21.96 1.52 -29.05
C ARG A 85 -23.03 2.52 -28.59
N ALA A 86 -23.48 3.41 -29.45
CA ALA A 86 -24.43 4.45 -29.07
C ALA A 86 -25.37 4.77 -30.23
N LYS A 87 -26.46 5.45 -29.91
CA LYS A 87 -27.44 5.92 -30.90
C LYS A 87 -26.84 7.04 -31.76
N ASP A 88 -26.03 7.89 -31.12
CA ASP A 88 -25.38 9.07 -31.67
C ASP A 88 -24.17 9.44 -30.78
N ALA A 89 -23.44 10.48 -31.18
CA ALA A 89 -22.24 10.93 -30.49
C ALA A 89 -22.53 11.50 -29.09
N GLU A 90 -23.66 12.16 -28.88
CA GLU A 90 -24.04 12.75 -27.60
C GLU A 90 -24.37 11.67 -26.56
N HIS A 91 -25.15 10.66 -26.95
CA HIS A 91 -25.41 9.48 -26.13
C HIS A 91 -24.10 8.75 -25.82
N GLY A 92 -23.22 8.56 -26.80
CA GLY A 92 -21.93 7.91 -26.55
C GLY A 92 -21.05 8.72 -25.59
N PHE A 93 -21.07 10.05 -25.67
CA PHE A 93 -20.33 10.92 -24.75
C PHE A 93 -20.87 10.81 -23.32
N ARG A 94 -22.20 10.83 -23.15
CA ARG A 94 -22.83 10.61 -21.83
C ARG A 94 -22.43 9.27 -21.22
N ARG A 95 -22.36 8.20 -22.02
CA ARG A 95 -21.91 6.88 -21.55
C ARG A 95 -20.44 6.88 -21.12
N LEU A 96 -19.56 7.54 -21.87
CA LEU A 96 -18.15 7.68 -21.49
C LEU A 96 -18.01 8.46 -20.20
N ARG A 97 -18.63 9.63 -20.13
CA ARG A 97 -18.62 10.48 -18.93
C ARG A 97 -19.11 9.72 -17.70
N GLY A 98 -20.24 9.02 -17.80
CA GLY A 98 -20.76 8.21 -16.70
C GLY A 98 -19.79 7.11 -16.24
N ALA A 99 -19.09 6.44 -17.16
CA ALA A 99 -18.07 5.46 -16.80
C ALA A 99 -16.85 6.08 -16.09
N LEU A 100 -16.46 7.30 -16.48
CA LEU A 100 -15.36 8.01 -15.82
C LEU A 100 -15.78 8.57 -14.45
N GLU A 101 -17.02 9.05 -14.31
CA GLU A 101 -17.60 9.51 -13.03
C GLU A 101 -17.80 8.34 -12.05
N GLU A 102 -18.23 7.18 -12.51
CA GLU A 102 -18.35 5.96 -11.69
C GLU A 102 -17.02 5.59 -11.01
N ALA A 103 -15.90 5.81 -11.70
CA ALA A 103 -14.55 5.50 -11.23
C ALA A 103 -13.82 6.69 -10.58
N ASP A 104 -14.50 7.82 -10.34
CA ASP A 104 -13.92 9.06 -9.76
C ASP A 104 -12.73 9.62 -10.56
N ILE A 105 -12.78 9.54 -11.90
CA ILE A 105 -11.70 9.97 -12.80
C ILE A 105 -12.15 10.92 -13.92
N TRP A 106 -13.39 11.42 -13.87
CA TRP A 106 -13.87 12.40 -14.83
C TRP A 106 -13.21 13.77 -14.59
N ASP A 107 -12.70 14.36 -15.68
CA ASP A 107 -12.16 15.72 -15.70
C ASP A 107 -12.82 16.50 -16.84
N ALA A 108 -13.52 17.58 -16.48
CA ALA A 108 -14.25 18.41 -17.44
C ALA A 108 -13.32 19.11 -18.44
N GLU A 109 -12.06 19.36 -18.08
CA GLU A 109 -11.08 20.00 -18.97
C GLU A 109 -10.75 19.12 -20.19
N HIS A 110 -10.95 17.81 -20.08
CA HIS A 110 -10.64 16.88 -21.15
C HIS A 110 -11.79 16.70 -22.16
N ALA A 111 -12.98 17.21 -21.86
CA ALA A 111 -14.19 17.00 -22.66
C ALA A 111 -14.01 17.39 -24.14
N SER A 112 -13.34 18.52 -24.41
CA SER A 112 -13.13 19.06 -25.75
C SER A 112 -12.22 18.20 -26.63
N ARG A 113 -11.45 17.28 -26.04
CA ARG A 113 -10.48 16.40 -26.71
C ARG A 113 -10.99 14.99 -26.98
N ILE A 114 -12.18 14.66 -26.45
CA ILE A 114 -12.84 13.38 -26.69
C ILE A 114 -13.72 13.51 -27.93
N ARG A 115 -13.54 12.61 -28.90
CA ARG A 115 -14.38 12.50 -30.09
C ARG A 115 -15.09 11.17 -30.06
N VAL A 116 -16.42 11.18 -30.02
CA VAL A 116 -17.19 9.93 -30.01
C VAL A 116 -17.44 9.47 -31.43
N VAL A 117 -17.12 8.20 -31.68
CA VAL A 117 -17.44 7.50 -32.93
C VAL A 117 -18.55 6.49 -32.60
N PRO A 118 -19.82 6.78 -32.92
CA PRO A 118 -20.93 5.86 -32.65
C PRO A 118 -20.76 4.63 -33.53
N GLY A 119 -20.44 3.48 -32.92
CA GLY A 119 -20.11 2.29 -33.68
C GLY A 119 -19.96 1.04 -32.84
N ASP A 120 -19.93 -0.11 -33.50
CA ASP A 120 -19.69 -1.41 -32.89
C ASP A 120 -18.43 -2.03 -33.50
N VAL A 121 -17.40 -2.19 -32.68
CA VAL A 121 -16.11 -2.75 -33.09
C VAL A 121 -16.23 -4.13 -33.76
N SER A 122 -17.27 -4.91 -33.42
CA SER A 122 -17.52 -6.24 -33.99
C SER A 122 -18.16 -6.21 -35.38
N SER A 123 -18.68 -5.05 -35.81
CA SER A 123 -19.25 -4.83 -37.13
C SER A 123 -18.17 -4.41 -38.12
N GLU A 124 -18.31 -4.82 -39.39
CA GLU A 124 -17.41 -4.40 -40.47
C GLU A 124 -17.29 -2.87 -40.48
N ARG A 125 -16.05 -2.37 -40.55
CA ARG A 125 -15.73 -0.93 -40.47
C ARG A 125 -16.41 -0.20 -39.30
N PHE A 126 -16.57 -0.89 -38.18
CA PHE A 126 -17.24 -0.43 -36.96
C PHE A 126 -18.73 -0.10 -37.12
N GLY A 127 -19.35 -0.50 -38.24
CA GLY A 127 -20.70 -0.10 -38.63
C GLY A 127 -20.77 1.29 -39.28
N LEU A 128 -19.63 1.89 -39.62
CA LEU A 128 -19.56 3.21 -40.25
C LEU A 128 -19.75 3.14 -41.76
N GLY A 129 -20.21 4.25 -42.34
CA GLY A 129 -20.22 4.42 -43.79
C GLY A 129 -18.80 4.48 -44.37
N ALA A 130 -18.63 4.11 -45.64
CA ALA A 130 -17.33 4.15 -46.31
C ALA A 130 -16.61 5.52 -46.22
N PRO A 131 -17.31 6.68 -46.36
CA PRO A 131 -16.65 7.99 -46.21
C PRO A 131 -16.10 8.26 -44.82
N GLU A 132 -16.83 7.85 -43.77
CA GLU A 132 -16.43 8.06 -42.38
C GLU A 132 -15.26 7.15 -41.99
N PHE A 133 -15.30 5.89 -42.41
CA PHE A 133 -14.19 4.96 -42.17
C PHE A 133 -12.92 5.39 -42.91
N GLU A 134 -13.05 5.85 -44.17
CA GLU A 134 -11.93 6.38 -44.94
C GLU A 134 -11.33 7.63 -44.29
N ARG A 135 -12.15 8.48 -43.66
CA ARG A 135 -11.68 9.63 -42.87
C ARG A 135 -10.83 9.15 -41.68
N LEU A 136 -11.28 8.14 -40.93
CA LEU A 136 -10.49 7.55 -39.84
C LEU A 136 -9.17 6.94 -40.35
N CYS A 137 -9.17 6.28 -41.50
CA CYS A 137 -7.95 5.73 -42.11
C CYS A 137 -6.87 6.78 -42.36
N ARG A 138 -7.25 8.03 -42.61
CA ARG A 138 -6.33 9.15 -42.88
C ARG A 138 -5.92 9.92 -41.63
N GLN A 139 -6.81 10.04 -40.65
CA GLN A 139 -6.60 10.89 -39.47
C GLN A 139 -5.88 10.17 -38.32
N ILE A 140 -6.16 8.88 -38.11
CA ILE A 140 -5.70 8.17 -36.91
C ILE A 140 -4.23 7.76 -37.06
N ASP A 141 -3.42 8.10 -36.07
CA ASP A 141 -1.98 7.77 -35.99
C ASP A 141 -1.75 6.43 -35.28
N ALA A 142 -2.54 6.15 -34.25
CA ALA A 142 -2.44 4.95 -33.44
C ALA A 142 -3.80 4.44 -32.94
N VAL A 143 -3.88 3.15 -32.68
CA VAL A 143 -5.07 2.48 -32.16
C VAL A 143 -4.78 1.75 -30.87
N PHE A 144 -5.55 2.07 -29.83
CA PHE A 144 -5.59 1.38 -28.55
C PHE A 144 -6.80 0.45 -28.53
N HIS A 145 -6.57 -0.83 -28.81
CA HIS A 145 -7.62 -1.84 -28.90
C HIS A 145 -7.81 -2.55 -27.55
N TYR A 146 -8.67 -1.98 -26.70
CA TYR A 146 -9.04 -2.49 -25.38
C TYR A 146 -10.46 -3.08 -25.29
N ALA A 147 -11.25 -3.00 -26.37
CA ALA A 147 -12.56 -3.64 -26.41
C ALA A 147 -12.41 -5.17 -26.48
N ALA A 148 -13.02 -5.86 -25.52
CA ALA A 148 -13.19 -7.31 -25.54
C ALA A 148 -14.44 -7.69 -24.76
N GLU A 149 -15.04 -8.80 -25.14
CA GLU A 149 -15.96 -9.56 -24.30
C GLU A 149 -15.15 -10.48 -23.41
N ILE A 150 -15.21 -10.24 -22.10
CA ILE A 150 -14.52 -11.01 -21.07
C ILE A 150 -15.56 -11.90 -20.40
N SER A 151 -15.63 -13.15 -20.85
CA SER A 151 -16.49 -14.16 -20.27
C SER A 151 -15.70 -15.45 -20.02
N LEU A 152 -15.62 -15.84 -18.75
CA LEU A 152 -14.95 -17.06 -18.29
C LEU A 152 -15.90 -18.27 -18.22
N SER A 153 -17.04 -18.18 -18.92
CA SER A 153 -18.08 -19.22 -18.96
C SER A 153 -18.75 -19.29 -20.34
N SER A 154 -18.06 -18.86 -21.40
CA SER A 154 -18.56 -18.85 -22.77
C SER A 154 -17.63 -19.58 -23.73
N SER A 155 -18.22 -20.25 -24.73
CA SER A 155 -17.48 -20.94 -25.79
C SER A 155 -16.66 -19.96 -26.65
N TYR A 156 -15.63 -20.46 -27.33
CA TYR A 156 -14.90 -19.65 -28.32
C TYR A 156 -15.83 -19.12 -29.43
N LEU A 157 -16.74 -19.96 -29.93
CA LEU A 157 -17.63 -19.60 -31.02
C LEU A 157 -18.60 -18.46 -30.66
N SER A 158 -19.02 -18.36 -29.40
CA SER A 158 -19.92 -17.30 -28.95
C SER A 158 -19.20 -15.95 -28.82
N ILE A 159 -17.95 -15.94 -28.36
CA ILE A 159 -17.21 -14.68 -28.11
C ILE A 159 -16.32 -14.23 -29.28
N ARG A 160 -16.03 -15.09 -30.26
CA ARG A 160 -15.10 -14.75 -31.35
C ARG A 160 -15.56 -13.56 -32.19
N LYS A 161 -16.87 -13.29 -32.28
CA LYS A 161 -17.37 -12.09 -32.96
C LYS A 161 -16.87 -10.81 -32.26
N ALA A 162 -16.96 -10.76 -30.93
CA ALA A 162 -16.57 -9.61 -30.15
C ALA A 162 -15.04 -9.46 -29.99
N ASN A 163 -14.28 -10.55 -30.02
CA ASN A 163 -12.83 -10.53 -29.74
C ASN A 163 -11.94 -10.72 -30.97
N VAL A 164 -12.32 -11.62 -31.89
CA VAL A 164 -11.50 -11.99 -33.05
C VAL A 164 -11.89 -11.17 -34.28
N PHE A 165 -13.19 -11.08 -34.60
CA PHE A 165 -13.65 -10.32 -35.77
C PHE A 165 -13.52 -8.81 -35.56
N SER A 166 -13.64 -8.34 -34.31
CA SER A 166 -13.29 -6.96 -33.95
C SER A 166 -11.83 -6.63 -34.28
N THR A 167 -10.90 -7.53 -33.95
CA THR A 167 -9.48 -7.40 -34.31
C THR A 167 -9.29 -7.27 -35.82
N ARG A 168 -10.06 -8.02 -36.65
CA ARG A 168 -10.05 -7.86 -38.12
C ARG A 168 -10.39 -6.43 -38.55
N ASN A 169 -11.47 -5.87 -37.99
CA ASN A 169 -11.95 -4.54 -38.36
C ASN A 169 -10.96 -3.45 -37.98
N VAL A 170 -10.30 -3.61 -36.83
CA VAL A 170 -9.23 -2.70 -36.40
C VAL A 170 -7.96 -2.87 -37.26
N LEU A 171 -7.61 -4.11 -37.63
CA LEU A 171 -6.52 -4.37 -38.57
C LEU A 171 -6.74 -3.67 -39.91
N GLU A 172 -7.97 -3.64 -40.43
CA GLU A 172 -8.27 -2.91 -41.67
C GLU A 172 -7.91 -1.42 -41.54
N LEU A 173 -8.28 -0.78 -40.43
CA LEU A 173 -7.93 0.61 -40.15
C LEU A 173 -6.40 0.80 -40.09
N CYS A 174 -5.69 -0.10 -39.39
CA CYS A 174 -4.24 0.00 -39.18
C CYS A 174 -3.40 -0.32 -40.42
N LEU A 175 -3.98 -0.98 -41.42
CA LEU A 175 -3.29 -1.39 -42.65
C LEU A 175 -3.68 -0.53 -43.86
N ARG A 176 -4.70 0.33 -43.78
CA ARG A 176 -5.10 1.21 -44.90
C ARG A 176 -4.42 2.58 -44.81
N ARG A 177 -3.96 3.09 -45.96
CA ARG A 177 -3.27 4.39 -46.19
C ARG A 177 -1.91 4.50 -45.54
N ARG A 178 -1.87 4.39 -44.22
CA ARG A 178 -0.66 4.47 -43.40
C ARG A 178 -0.75 3.42 -42.30
N TYR A 179 0.36 2.77 -42.01
CA TYR A 179 0.47 1.93 -40.82
C TYR A 179 0.12 2.74 -39.57
N LYS A 180 -0.71 2.17 -38.70
CA LYS A 180 -1.01 2.77 -37.40
C LYS A 180 -0.38 1.92 -36.32
N HIS A 181 0.15 2.55 -35.28
CA HIS A 181 0.61 1.79 -34.12
C HIS A 181 -0.57 1.02 -33.52
N PHE A 182 -0.41 -0.28 -33.34
CA PHE A 182 -1.45 -1.13 -32.76
C PHE A 182 -1.06 -1.50 -31.33
N PHE A 183 -1.81 -0.98 -30.36
CA PHE A 183 -1.68 -1.30 -28.94
C PHE A 183 -2.81 -2.22 -28.52
N HIS A 184 -2.53 -3.52 -28.34
CA HIS A 184 -3.53 -4.55 -28.08
C HIS A 184 -3.58 -4.93 -26.60
N ALA A 185 -4.77 -4.83 -26.01
CA ALA A 185 -5.01 -5.40 -24.69
C ALA A 185 -5.23 -6.92 -24.80
N SER A 186 -4.26 -7.70 -24.37
CA SER A 186 -4.34 -9.16 -24.23
C SER A 186 -4.41 -9.59 -22.76
N THR A 187 -4.10 -10.85 -22.45
CA THR A 187 -4.24 -11.41 -21.11
C THR A 187 -3.14 -12.41 -20.78
N MET A 188 -2.69 -12.43 -19.53
CA MET A 188 -1.89 -13.51 -18.96
C MET A 188 -2.68 -14.82 -18.90
N GLY A 189 -4.01 -14.78 -19.00
CA GLY A 189 -4.88 -15.96 -19.06
C GLY A 189 -4.67 -16.85 -20.29
N VAL A 190 -3.82 -16.48 -21.26
CA VAL A 190 -3.35 -17.40 -22.30
C VAL A 190 -2.41 -18.48 -21.75
N PHE A 191 -1.83 -18.25 -20.56
CA PHE A 191 -0.96 -19.20 -19.86
C PHE A 191 -1.73 -19.93 -18.75
N PRO A 192 -1.89 -21.26 -18.86
CA PRO A 192 -2.50 -22.06 -17.80
C PRO A 192 -1.82 -21.91 -16.44
N GLN A 193 -0.49 -21.74 -16.42
CA GLN A 193 0.30 -21.54 -15.21
C GLN A 193 -0.20 -20.34 -14.40
N ALA A 194 -0.38 -19.20 -15.06
CA ALA A 194 -0.89 -17.97 -14.44
C ALA A 194 -2.35 -18.11 -13.99
N PHE A 195 -3.20 -18.76 -14.79
CA PHE A 195 -4.62 -18.95 -14.47
C PHE A 195 -4.84 -19.89 -13.27
N CYS A 196 -3.97 -20.90 -13.14
CA CYS A 196 -3.93 -21.85 -12.03
C CYS A 196 -3.09 -21.37 -10.85
N CYS A 197 -2.72 -20.09 -10.81
CA CYS A 197 -1.95 -19.47 -9.72
C CYS A 197 -0.65 -20.21 -9.36
N TYR A 198 0.04 -20.79 -10.36
CA TYR A 198 1.25 -21.59 -10.16
C TYR A 198 1.08 -22.73 -9.14
N ALA A 199 -0.13 -23.27 -9.00
CA ALA A 199 -0.42 -24.37 -8.10
C ALA A 199 -0.23 -25.73 -8.78
N GLY A 200 0.08 -26.76 -7.99
CA GLY A 200 0.16 -28.15 -8.45
C GLY A 200 1.22 -28.34 -9.54
N GLU A 201 0.82 -28.84 -10.72
CA GLU A 201 1.73 -29.12 -11.85
C GLU A 201 2.45 -27.89 -12.41
N PHE A 202 2.07 -26.68 -11.99
CA PHE A 202 2.65 -25.42 -12.45
C PHE A 202 3.58 -24.74 -11.43
N GLY A 203 3.86 -25.37 -10.29
CA GLY A 203 4.63 -24.79 -9.18
C GLY A 203 6.04 -24.31 -9.53
N GLU A 204 6.71 -24.98 -10.47
CA GLU A 204 8.07 -24.66 -10.90
C GLU A 204 8.12 -23.97 -12.27
N SER A 205 6.98 -23.55 -12.80
CA SER A 205 6.91 -22.94 -14.13
C SER A 205 7.38 -21.47 -14.13
N LEU A 206 8.11 -21.07 -15.17
CA LEU A 206 8.48 -19.69 -15.44
C LEU A 206 7.87 -19.23 -16.77
N ILE A 207 7.29 -18.03 -16.78
CA ILE A 207 6.87 -17.36 -18.01
C ILE A 207 7.93 -16.31 -18.38
N GLU A 208 8.70 -16.57 -19.43
CA GLU A 208 9.75 -15.66 -19.93
C GLU A 208 9.18 -14.49 -20.75
N ALA A 209 9.95 -13.43 -20.91
CA ALA A 209 9.61 -12.32 -21.79
C ALA A 209 9.40 -12.80 -23.24
N GLN A 210 8.47 -12.19 -23.97
CA GLN A 210 8.08 -12.60 -25.34
C GLN A 210 7.50 -14.02 -25.50
N ALA A 211 7.38 -14.83 -24.43
CA ALA A 211 6.97 -16.23 -24.53
C ALA A 211 5.61 -16.44 -25.22
N GLN A 212 5.45 -17.58 -25.90
CA GLN A 212 4.16 -18.08 -26.40
C GLN A 212 3.63 -19.18 -25.47
N PRO A 213 2.30 -19.35 -25.34
CA PRO A 213 1.74 -20.39 -24.48
C PRO A 213 1.90 -21.79 -25.10
N ASP A 214 2.00 -22.81 -24.24
CA ASP A 214 1.95 -24.22 -24.64
C ASP A 214 0.51 -24.64 -24.99
N LEU A 215 0.28 -24.99 -26.26
CA LEU A 215 -1.05 -25.30 -26.78
C LEU A 215 -1.65 -26.58 -26.21
N GLU A 216 -0.83 -27.56 -25.84
CA GLU A 216 -1.36 -28.80 -25.24
C GLU A 216 -1.86 -28.56 -23.82
N SER A 217 -1.13 -27.78 -23.03
CA SER A 217 -1.59 -27.34 -21.71
C SER A 217 -2.82 -26.44 -21.81
N MET A 218 -2.90 -25.54 -22.80
CA MET A 218 -4.10 -24.76 -23.04
C MET A 218 -5.32 -25.62 -23.39
N LYS A 219 -5.19 -26.64 -24.25
CA LYS A 219 -6.32 -27.55 -24.56
C LYS A 219 -6.81 -28.30 -23.34
N ARG A 220 -5.88 -28.75 -22.49
CA ARG A 220 -6.17 -29.48 -21.26
C ARG A 220 -6.88 -28.58 -20.24
N MET A 221 -6.42 -27.33 -20.07
CA MET A 221 -6.90 -26.42 -19.04
C MET A 221 -8.07 -25.53 -19.46
N PHE A 222 -8.18 -25.21 -20.75
CA PHE A 222 -9.17 -24.28 -21.31
C PHE A 222 -10.08 -24.96 -22.33
N PRO A 223 -11.10 -25.73 -21.90
CA PRO A 223 -12.03 -26.37 -22.81
C PRO A 223 -12.74 -25.35 -23.69
N ILE A 224 -12.49 -25.39 -25.00
CA ILE A 224 -12.96 -24.39 -25.97
C ILE A 224 -14.49 -24.21 -26.00
N GLY A 225 -15.24 -25.24 -25.59
CA GLY A 225 -16.71 -25.25 -25.59
C GLY A 225 -17.35 -24.38 -24.51
N TRP A 226 -16.63 -24.01 -23.45
CA TRP A 226 -17.18 -23.15 -22.39
C TRP A 226 -16.15 -22.19 -21.77
N LEU A 227 -14.87 -22.31 -22.11
CA LEU A 227 -13.79 -21.40 -21.69
C LEU A 227 -13.01 -20.90 -22.91
N GLY A 228 -13.69 -20.13 -23.75
CA GLY A 228 -13.17 -19.62 -25.01
C GLY A 228 -12.30 -18.37 -24.93
N TYR A 229 -12.36 -17.61 -23.82
CA TYR A 229 -11.70 -16.31 -23.69
C TYR A 229 -10.19 -16.37 -23.97
N PRO A 230 -9.40 -17.27 -23.33
CA PRO A 230 -7.97 -17.42 -23.63
C PRO A 230 -7.68 -17.65 -25.12
N TRP A 231 -8.48 -18.52 -25.76
CA TRP A 231 -8.34 -18.83 -27.18
C TRP A 231 -8.62 -17.63 -28.08
N SER A 232 -9.65 -16.84 -27.78
CA SER A 232 -9.98 -15.64 -28.55
C SER A 232 -8.89 -14.59 -28.52
N LYS A 233 -8.20 -14.44 -27.38
CA LYS A 233 -7.06 -13.54 -27.23
C LYS A 233 -5.85 -14.07 -27.98
N LEU A 234 -5.51 -15.35 -27.82
CA LEU A 234 -4.39 -15.95 -28.56
C LEU A 234 -4.57 -15.88 -30.08
N VAL A 235 -5.76 -16.17 -30.61
CA VAL A 235 -6.06 -16.05 -32.05
C VAL A 235 -5.81 -14.64 -32.56
N SER A 236 -6.24 -13.63 -31.79
CA SER A 236 -6.01 -12.22 -32.12
C SER A 236 -4.52 -11.88 -32.10
N GLU A 237 -3.78 -12.32 -31.07
CA GLU A 237 -2.31 -12.15 -31.01
C GLU A 237 -1.61 -12.73 -32.24
N GLN A 238 -1.96 -13.95 -32.67
CA GLN A 238 -1.32 -14.58 -33.83
C GLN A 238 -1.55 -13.85 -35.15
N ALA A 239 -2.71 -13.22 -35.32
CA ALA A 239 -3.00 -12.38 -36.48
C ALA A 239 -2.24 -11.05 -36.43
N LEU A 240 -2.15 -10.45 -35.24
CA LEU A 240 -1.41 -9.21 -35.03
C LEU A 240 0.10 -9.42 -35.24
N LEU A 241 0.67 -10.51 -34.74
CA LEU A 241 2.08 -10.87 -34.97
C LEU A 241 2.37 -11.08 -36.46
N PHE A 242 1.42 -11.63 -37.23
CA PHE A 242 1.55 -11.73 -38.68
C PHE A 242 1.54 -10.34 -39.36
N ALA A 243 0.63 -9.45 -38.99
CA ALA A 243 0.63 -8.07 -39.49
C ALA A 243 1.89 -7.30 -39.08
N HIS A 244 2.42 -7.57 -37.88
CA HIS A 244 3.68 -7.01 -37.41
C HIS A 244 4.87 -7.46 -38.26
N SER A 245 4.92 -8.75 -38.63
CA SER A 245 5.95 -9.26 -39.55
C SER A 245 5.88 -8.62 -40.95
N ALA A 246 4.75 -8.00 -41.30
CA ALA A 246 4.57 -7.20 -42.51
C ALA A 246 4.84 -5.70 -42.32
N GLY A 247 5.37 -5.27 -41.17
CA GLY A 247 5.81 -3.89 -40.90
C GLY A 247 4.90 -3.04 -40.01
N MET A 248 3.74 -3.56 -39.57
CA MET A 248 2.85 -2.80 -38.68
C MET A 248 3.47 -2.68 -37.26
N PRO A 249 3.64 -1.48 -36.68
CA PRO A 249 4.14 -1.35 -35.31
C PRO A 249 3.13 -1.92 -34.31
N LEU A 250 3.59 -2.78 -33.41
CA LEU A 250 2.72 -3.54 -32.51
C LEU A 250 3.21 -3.43 -31.05
N ALA A 251 2.27 -3.44 -30.11
CA ALA A 251 2.49 -3.78 -28.71
C ALA A 251 1.33 -4.67 -28.24
N ILE A 252 1.65 -5.79 -27.60
CA ILE A 252 0.67 -6.69 -26.99
C ILE A 252 0.85 -6.59 -25.47
N TYR A 253 -0.11 -5.97 -24.79
CA TYR A 253 -0.13 -5.87 -23.33
C TYR A 253 -0.89 -7.05 -22.74
N ARG A 254 -0.20 -8.03 -22.15
CA ARG A 254 -0.85 -9.15 -21.47
C ARG A 254 -1.14 -8.75 -20.03
N PHE A 255 -2.41 -8.49 -19.75
CA PHE A 255 -2.86 -8.10 -18.42
C PHE A 255 -3.03 -9.31 -17.51
N PRO A 256 -2.57 -9.23 -16.26
CA PRO A 256 -2.92 -10.17 -15.20
C PRO A 256 -4.39 -9.99 -14.83
N ARG A 257 -4.83 -10.67 -13.78
CA ARG A 257 -6.15 -10.41 -13.21
C ARG A 257 -6.14 -9.01 -12.58
N THR A 258 -7.20 -8.25 -12.79
CA THR A 258 -7.34 -6.90 -12.23
C THR A 258 -8.80 -6.62 -11.94
N SER A 259 -9.10 -6.23 -10.71
CA SER A 259 -10.46 -5.98 -10.23
C SER A 259 -10.61 -4.71 -9.41
N ILE A 260 -9.50 -4.07 -9.03
CA ILE A 260 -9.45 -2.89 -8.17
C ILE A 260 -8.51 -1.85 -8.80
N ALA A 261 -8.85 -0.56 -8.70
CA ALA A 261 -7.95 0.57 -8.99
C ALA A 261 -7.28 1.08 -7.71
N SER A 262 -6.14 1.76 -7.84
CA SER A 262 -5.51 2.46 -6.72
C SER A 262 -6.39 3.57 -6.14
N THR A 263 -7.43 4.02 -6.85
CA THR A 263 -8.46 4.93 -6.34
C THR A 263 -9.50 4.24 -5.44
N GLY A 264 -9.49 2.90 -5.38
CA GLY A 264 -10.51 2.09 -4.71
C GLY A 264 -11.67 1.67 -5.63
N TYR A 265 -11.73 2.13 -6.88
CA TYR A 265 -12.76 1.69 -7.82
C TYR A 265 -12.69 0.16 -8.02
N THR A 266 -13.79 -0.54 -7.74
CA THR A 266 -13.81 -2.01 -7.71
C THR A 266 -14.87 -2.59 -8.62
N ASN A 267 -14.47 -3.53 -9.48
CA ASN A 267 -15.36 -4.25 -10.38
C ASN A 267 -16.14 -5.35 -9.64
N ALA A 268 -17.41 -5.09 -9.33
CA ALA A 268 -18.28 -6.05 -8.67
C ALA A 268 -18.47 -7.35 -9.48
N ASP A 269 -18.34 -7.30 -10.81
CA ASP A 269 -18.55 -8.47 -11.66
C ASP A 269 -17.36 -9.42 -11.73
N ASP A 270 -16.19 -9.03 -11.21
CA ASP A 270 -14.99 -9.85 -11.22
C ASP A 270 -15.14 -11.14 -10.38
N ALA A 271 -14.56 -12.24 -10.87
CA ALA A 271 -14.70 -13.55 -10.24
C ALA A 271 -14.10 -13.62 -8.82
N THR A 272 -13.00 -12.91 -8.55
CA THR A 272 -12.39 -12.85 -7.21
C THR A 272 -13.24 -12.02 -6.27
N ILE A 273 -13.78 -10.88 -6.73
CA ILE A 273 -14.70 -10.05 -5.95
C ILE A 273 -15.99 -10.82 -5.61
N ARG A 274 -16.53 -11.58 -6.56
CA ARG A 274 -17.68 -12.47 -6.35
C ARG A 274 -17.37 -13.62 -5.39
N LEU A 275 -16.16 -14.18 -5.43
CA LEU A 275 -15.73 -15.21 -4.49
C LEU A 275 -15.62 -14.67 -3.06
N LEU A 276 -15.02 -13.48 -2.89
CA LEU A 276 -15.01 -12.76 -1.62
C LEU A 276 -16.42 -12.45 -1.13
N ALA A 277 -17.29 -11.93 -2.01
CA ALA A 277 -18.70 -11.69 -1.68
C ALA A 277 -19.41 -13.00 -1.27
N GLY A 278 -19.12 -14.12 -1.93
CA GLY A 278 -19.64 -15.44 -1.58
C GLY A 278 -19.21 -15.89 -0.19
N ILE A 279 -17.93 -15.69 0.17
CA ILE A 279 -17.38 -15.96 1.52
C ILE A 279 -18.12 -15.15 2.58
N VAL A 280 -18.28 -13.85 2.33
CA VAL A 280 -19.02 -12.95 3.24
C VAL A 280 -20.48 -13.37 3.37
N ASP A 281 -21.12 -13.73 2.25
CA ASP A 281 -22.53 -14.07 2.19
C ASP A 281 -22.87 -15.37 2.94
N VAL A 282 -22.01 -16.39 2.91
CA VAL A 282 -22.24 -17.66 3.65
C VAL A 282 -21.51 -17.73 4.99
N GLY A 283 -20.63 -16.78 5.29
CA GLY A 283 -19.84 -16.75 6.52
C GLY A 283 -18.83 -17.90 6.63
N MET A 284 -18.35 -18.43 5.51
CA MET A 284 -17.40 -19.57 5.45
C MET A 284 -16.37 -19.33 4.34
N MET A 285 -15.12 -19.73 4.59
CA MET A 285 -14.02 -19.59 3.63
C MET A 285 -13.54 -20.97 3.16
N PRO A 286 -13.40 -21.23 1.86
CA PRO A 286 -12.80 -22.49 1.41
C PRO A 286 -11.32 -22.56 1.82
N GLU A 287 -10.89 -23.70 2.37
CA GLU A 287 -9.48 -23.96 2.70
C GLU A 287 -8.56 -23.68 1.50
N GLY A 288 -7.40 -23.04 1.72
CA GLY A 288 -6.46 -22.69 0.65
C GLY A 288 -6.88 -21.50 -0.21
N PHE A 289 -8.01 -20.85 0.10
CA PHE A 289 -8.29 -19.51 -0.39
C PHE A 289 -7.28 -18.54 0.21
N ALA A 290 -6.67 -17.74 -0.64
CA ALA A 290 -5.91 -16.58 -0.23
C ALA A 290 -6.13 -15.47 -1.27
N ILE A 291 -5.80 -14.25 -0.87
CA ILE A 291 -5.72 -13.09 -1.77
C ILE A 291 -4.36 -13.17 -2.51
N ASP A 292 -4.02 -14.37 -3.01
CA ASP A 292 -2.69 -14.77 -3.49
C ASP A 292 -2.49 -14.60 -5.00
N GLY A 293 -3.50 -14.05 -5.68
CA GLY A 293 -3.44 -13.75 -7.10
C GLY A 293 -2.90 -12.36 -7.37
N SER A 294 -2.13 -12.24 -8.45
CA SER A 294 -1.88 -10.97 -9.16
C SER A 294 -3.21 -10.21 -9.30
N ASN A 295 -3.41 -9.15 -8.52
CA ASN A 295 -4.54 -8.24 -8.66
C ASN A 295 -3.98 -6.82 -8.76
N GLU A 296 -3.34 -6.56 -9.89
CA GLU A 296 -2.64 -5.32 -10.14
C GLU A 296 -3.64 -4.18 -10.34
N ALA A 297 -3.32 -3.02 -9.77
CA ALA A 297 -4.18 -1.86 -9.84
C ALA A 297 -4.37 -1.41 -11.30
N VAL A 298 -5.63 -1.40 -11.77
CA VAL A 298 -5.97 -1.16 -13.18
C VAL A 298 -5.45 0.17 -13.72
N ASP A 299 -5.38 1.18 -12.87
CA ASP A 299 -4.90 2.52 -13.22
C ASP A 299 -3.36 2.59 -13.29
N VAL A 300 -2.63 1.74 -12.57
CA VAL A 300 -1.18 1.59 -12.73
C VAL A 300 -0.89 0.90 -14.06
N LEU A 301 -1.60 -0.18 -14.36
CA LEU A 301 -1.50 -0.90 -15.63
C LEU A 301 -1.74 0.04 -16.82
N SER A 302 -2.77 0.88 -16.73
CA SER A 302 -3.07 1.90 -17.72
C SER A 302 -1.91 2.89 -17.92
N ARG A 303 -1.34 3.44 -16.82
CA ARG A 303 -0.19 4.35 -16.89
C ARG A 303 1.02 3.70 -17.54
N VAL A 304 1.35 2.46 -17.16
CA VAL A 304 2.48 1.71 -17.74
C VAL A 304 2.28 1.52 -19.25
N CYS A 305 1.11 1.06 -19.67
CA CYS A 305 0.84 0.78 -21.08
C CYS A 305 0.82 2.03 -21.95
N THR A 306 0.32 3.15 -21.43
CA THR A 306 0.32 4.43 -22.16
C THR A 306 1.73 5.04 -22.22
N ALA A 307 2.51 4.97 -21.13
CA ALA A 307 3.90 5.41 -21.13
C ALA A 307 4.78 4.60 -22.11
N ILE A 308 4.63 3.28 -22.13
CA ILE A 308 5.27 2.41 -23.13
C ILE A 308 4.80 2.79 -24.54
N ALA A 309 3.50 3.02 -24.74
CA ALA A 309 2.97 3.37 -26.06
C ALA A 309 3.58 4.67 -26.63
N MET A 310 3.93 5.61 -25.77
CA MET A 310 4.59 6.88 -26.14
C MET A 310 6.11 6.76 -26.25
N ASN A 311 6.73 5.64 -25.86
CA ASN A 311 8.17 5.44 -25.98
C ASN A 311 8.55 5.18 -27.47
N PRO A 312 9.37 6.05 -28.09
CA PRO A 312 9.80 5.84 -29.48
C PRO A 312 10.86 4.73 -29.63
N SER A 313 11.50 4.30 -28.55
CA SER A 313 12.63 3.35 -28.53
C SER A 313 12.26 1.99 -27.92
N ARG A 314 11.00 1.56 -28.06
CA ARG A 314 10.53 0.25 -27.56
C ARG A 314 11.35 -0.91 -28.12
N ARG A 315 11.79 -1.80 -27.25
CA ARG A 315 12.56 -3.01 -27.58
C ARG A 315 11.69 -4.26 -27.65
N HIS A 316 10.54 -4.24 -26.99
CA HIS A 316 9.67 -5.40 -26.81
C HIS A 316 8.39 -5.30 -27.65
N THR A 317 7.86 -6.45 -28.08
CA THR A 317 6.56 -6.53 -28.77
C THR A 317 5.47 -6.96 -27.79
N ILE A 318 5.75 -7.95 -26.94
CA ILE A 318 4.84 -8.47 -25.92
C ILE A 318 5.31 -8.01 -24.54
N TYR A 319 4.35 -7.58 -23.72
CA TYR A 319 4.59 -7.06 -22.37
C TYR A 319 3.74 -7.84 -21.38
N HIS A 320 4.36 -8.47 -20.39
CA HIS A 320 3.65 -9.08 -19.26
C HIS A 320 3.48 -8.01 -18.19
N CYS A 321 2.27 -7.45 -18.10
CA CYS A 321 2.02 -6.25 -17.30
C CYS A 321 1.68 -6.64 -15.85
N CYS A 322 2.59 -7.32 -15.16
CA CYS A 322 2.37 -7.81 -13.80
C CYS A 322 3.45 -7.32 -12.84
N ASP A 323 3.11 -7.33 -11.55
CA ASP A 323 4.11 -7.18 -10.49
C ASP A 323 4.65 -8.56 -10.11
N PRO A 324 5.93 -8.88 -10.35
CA PRO A 324 6.49 -10.15 -9.91
C PRO A 324 6.88 -10.16 -8.43
N TRP A 325 6.88 -9.01 -7.75
CA TRP A 325 7.15 -8.88 -6.32
C TRP A 325 5.92 -8.36 -5.57
N PRO A 326 4.77 -9.02 -5.71
CA PRO A 326 3.59 -8.58 -5.03
C PRO A 326 3.87 -8.65 -3.52
N ASP A 327 3.81 -7.51 -2.82
CA ASP A 327 3.74 -7.37 -1.35
C ASP A 327 2.45 -8.02 -0.76
N TYR A 328 1.84 -8.94 -1.51
CA TYR A 328 0.49 -9.47 -1.35
C TYR A 328 0.43 -10.67 -0.41
N ARG A 329 1.56 -11.33 -0.13
CA ARG A 329 1.52 -12.77 0.17
C ARG A 329 1.42 -13.14 1.65
N ASP A 330 1.51 -12.16 2.56
CA ASP A 330 1.35 -12.35 4.01
C ASP A 330 0.07 -11.68 4.59
N ILE A 331 -0.77 -11.10 3.73
CA ILE A 331 -2.01 -10.43 4.15
C ILE A 331 -3.21 -11.33 3.90
N GLU A 332 -3.89 -11.70 4.98
CA GLU A 332 -5.14 -12.47 4.94
C GLU A 332 -6.36 -11.60 5.31
N LEU A 333 -7.56 -12.08 4.99
CA LEU A 333 -8.82 -11.43 5.41
C LEU A 333 -8.88 -11.20 6.92
N SER A 334 -8.33 -12.11 7.71
CA SER A 334 -8.29 -11.99 9.16
C SER A 334 -7.52 -10.74 9.60
N ASP A 335 -6.52 -10.27 8.85
CA ASP A 335 -5.75 -9.07 9.18
C ASP A 335 -6.61 -7.80 9.13
N PHE A 336 -7.79 -7.85 8.50
CA PHE A 336 -8.78 -6.78 8.49
C PHE A 336 -9.94 -7.04 9.46
N GLY A 337 -9.83 -8.02 10.36
CA GLY A 337 -10.89 -8.42 11.29
C GLY A 337 -12.01 -9.25 10.64
N LEU A 338 -11.76 -9.81 9.45
CA LEU A 338 -12.72 -10.63 8.73
C LEU A 338 -12.45 -12.12 9.02
N TYR A 339 -12.93 -12.56 10.18
CA TYR A 339 -12.73 -13.94 10.64
C TYR A 339 -13.85 -14.85 10.13
N TYR A 340 -13.49 -15.75 9.21
CA TYR A 340 -14.36 -16.78 8.66
C TYR A 340 -13.77 -18.18 8.90
N PRO A 341 -14.57 -19.15 9.37
CA PRO A 341 -14.11 -20.53 9.52
C PRO A 341 -13.69 -21.10 8.16
N GLN A 342 -12.52 -21.72 8.13
CA GLN A 342 -12.08 -22.46 6.96
C GLN A 342 -12.81 -23.80 6.85
N VAL A 343 -13.32 -24.12 5.67
CA VAL A 343 -14.05 -25.36 5.39
C VAL A 343 -13.56 -26.00 4.09
N PRO A 344 -13.68 -27.33 3.92
CA PRO A 344 -13.41 -27.96 2.63
C PRO A 344 -14.25 -27.34 1.51
N TYR A 345 -13.67 -27.15 0.31
CA TYR A 345 -14.35 -26.56 -0.84
C TYR A 345 -15.77 -27.12 -1.10
N PRO A 346 -16.03 -28.45 -1.04
CA PRO A 346 -17.38 -28.98 -1.24
C PRO A 346 -18.42 -28.48 -0.22
N ALA A 347 -18.01 -28.19 1.02
CA ALA A 347 -18.89 -27.63 2.04
C ALA A 347 -19.24 -26.18 1.73
N PHE A 348 -18.23 -25.36 1.42
CA PHE A 348 -18.41 -23.97 0.96
C PHE A 348 -19.36 -23.90 -0.25
N ARG A 349 -19.08 -24.72 -1.28
CA ARG A 349 -19.90 -24.81 -2.50
C ARG A 349 -21.36 -25.14 -2.18
N ARG A 350 -21.63 -26.13 -1.31
CA ARG A 350 -22.99 -26.48 -0.91
C ARG A 350 -23.70 -25.31 -0.22
N ALA A 351 -23.03 -24.62 0.69
CA ALA A 351 -23.59 -23.47 1.39
C ALA A 351 -24.00 -22.36 0.41
N CYS A 352 -23.15 -22.04 -0.57
CA CYS A 352 -23.48 -21.06 -1.60
C CYS A 352 -24.61 -21.53 -2.54
N MET A 353 -24.65 -22.82 -2.91
CA MET A 353 -25.69 -23.37 -3.79
C MET A 353 -27.09 -23.30 -3.18
N VAL A 354 -27.23 -23.39 -1.85
CA VAL A 354 -28.52 -23.23 -1.14
C VAL A 354 -29.12 -21.85 -1.38
N ARG A 355 -28.30 -20.81 -1.60
CA ARG A 355 -28.75 -19.45 -1.95
C ARG A 355 -29.33 -19.34 -3.38
N GLY A 356 -29.09 -20.32 -4.25
CA GLY A 356 -29.61 -20.33 -5.62
C GLY A 356 -29.12 -19.14 -6.45
N GLN A 357 -30.06 -18.41 -7.07
CA GLN A 357 -29.78 -17.23 -7.90
C GLN A 357 -29.31 -16.01 -7.10
N GLN A 358 -29.50 -16.00 -5.77
CA GLN A 358 -29.06 -14.92 -4.91
C GLN A 358 -27.57 -15.03 -4.55
N SER A 359 -26.93 -16.17 -4.80
CA SER A 359 -25.50 -16.34 -4.55
C SER A 359 -24.69 -15.37 -5.43
N PRO A 360 -23.70 -14.66 -4.87
CA PRO A 360 -22.74 -13.89 -5.68
C PRO A 360 -22.01 -14.74 -6.74
N LEU A 361 -21.90 -16.04 -6.49
CA LEU A 361 -21.26 -17.04 -7.35
C LEU A 361 -22.21 -17.70 -8.35
N HIS A 362 -23.48 -17.26 -8.42
CA HIS A 362 -24.41 -17.76 -9.42
C HIS A 362 -23.86 -17.57 -10.84
N GLY A 363 -23.83 -18.65 -11.64
CA GLY A 363 -23.26 -18.66 -12.99
C GLY A 363 -21.76 -18.96 -13.08
N TYR A 364 -21.04 -19.05 -11.95
CA TYR A 364 -19.58 -19.26 -11.92
C TYR A 364 -19.15 -20.67 -11.52
N TRP A 365 -20.08 -21.55 -11.13
CA TRP A 365 -19.74 -22.88 -10.59
C TRP A 365 -18.94 -23.75 -11.53
N VAL A 366 -19.23 -23.75 -12.84
CA VAL A 366 -18.46 -24.53 -13.82
C VAL A 366 -16.99 -24.12 -13.81
N LEU A 367 -16.72 -22.80 -13.75
CA LEU A 367 -15.37 -22.26 -13.69
C LEU A 367 -14.69 -22.63 -12.36
N ILE A 368 -15.36 -22.38 -11.24
CA ILE A 368 -14.78 -22.61 -9.91
C ILE A 368 -14.54 -24.10 -9.69
N ASP A 369 -15.49 -24.98 -10.03
CA ASP A 369 -15.36 -26.43 -9.90
C ASP A 369 -14.17 -26.95 -10.72
N HIS A 370 -13.99 -26.45 -11.94
CA HIS A 370 -12.90 -26.86 -12.82
C HIS A 370 -11.53 -26.46 -12.28
N PHE A 371 -11.41 -25.27 -11.66
CA PHE A 371 -10.14 -24.76 -11.13
C PHE A 371 -9.96 -24.94 -9.62
N ALA A 372 -10.93 -25.52 -8.91
CA ALA A 372 -10.93 -25.64 -7.45
C ALA A 372 -9.64 -26.27 -6.90
N ARG A 373 -9.14 -27.32 -7.55
CA ARG A 373 -7.90 -28.01 -7.14
C ARG A 373 -6.64 -27.15 -7.21
N TYR A 374 -6.68 -26.05 -7.97
CA TYR A 374 -5.59 -25.09 -8.11
C TYR A 374 -5.84 -23.84 -7.26
N TRP A 375 -7.02 -23.24 -7.38
CA TRP A 375 -7.40 -22.01 -6.67
C TRP A 375 -7.52 -22.20 -5.16
N PHE A 376 -7.76 -23.43 -4.68
CA PHE A 376 -7.85 -23.77 -3.27
C PHE A 376 -6.74 -24.77 -2.84
N ALA A 377 -5.66 -24.87 -3.62
CA ALA A 377 -4.50 -25.66 -3.24
C ALA A 377 -3.80 -25.07 -2.01
N LYS A 378 -3.33 -25.93 -1.11
CA LYS A 378 -2.45 -25.54 0.00
C LYS A 378 -1.01 -25.38 -0.50
N GLY A 379 -0.22 -24.50 0.13
CA GLY A 379 1.22 -24.38 -0.15
C GLY A 379 1.55 -23.81 -1.53
N LYS A 380 0.71 -22.93 -2.08
CA LYS A 380 1.07 -22.16 -3.28
C LYS A 380 2.33 -21.34 -3.01
N THR A 381 3.14 -21.09 -4.04
CA THR A 381 4.40 -20.35 -3.91
C THR A 381 4.20 -19.01 -3.20
N THR A 382 4.92 -18.77 -2.10
CA THR A 382 4.88 -17.53 -1.32
C THR A 382 5.94 -16.51 -1.77
N GLY A 383 6.85 -16.88 -2.70
CA GLY A 383 7.94 -16.03 -3.21
C GLY A 383 7.58 -15.16 -4.43
N ARG A 384 8.55 -14.79 -5.27
CA ARG A 384 8.35 -14.02 -6.52
C ARG A 384 7.31 -14.69 -7.45
N VAL A 385 6.38 -13.94 -8.10
CA VAL A 385 5.57 -14.50 -9.20
C VAL A 385 6.55 -14.90 -10.31
N PRO A 386 6.52 -16.15 -10.81
CA PRO A 386 7.47 -16.58 -11.83
C PRO A 386 7.03 -16.12 -13.23
N VAL A 387 6.95 -14.79 -13.40
CA VAL A 387 6.75 -14.09 -14.67
C VAL A 387 7.86 -13.08 -14.83
N ALA A 388 8.47 -13.05 -16.01
CA ALA A 388 9.45 -12.04 -16.36
C ALA A 388 8.75 -10.71 -16.70
N ASP A 389 9.01 -9.68 -15.89
CA ASP A 389 8.53 -8.31 -16.09
C ASP A 389 9.58 -7.38 -16.73
N SER A 390 10.71 -7.94 -17.21
CA SER A 390 11.78 -7.15 -17.84
C SER A 390 11.27 -6.29 -19.00
N SER A 391 10.30 -6.81 -19.76
CA SER A 391 9.65 -6.07 -20.86
C SER A 391 9.05 -4.73 -20.45
N ILE A 392 8.42 -4.64 -19.27
CA ILE A 392 7.87 -3.36 -18.78
C ILE A 392 8.97 -2.50 -18.13
N ARG A 393 9.95 -3.09 -17.46
CA ARG A 393 11.04 -2.35 -16.82
C ARG A 393 11.98 -1.68 -17.82
N GLU A 394 12.21 -2.31 -18.96
CA GLU A 394 13.14 -1.82 -19.98
C GLU A 394 12.52 -0.74 -20.88
N ASP A 395 11.21 -0.83 -21.17
CA ASP A 395 10.53 0.06 -22.12
C ASP A 395 9.60 1.10 -21.45
N CYS A 396 9.30 0.98 -20.16
CA CYS A 396 8.60 2.04 -19.43
C CYS A 396 9.62 3.13 -19.04
N PRO A 397 9.41 4.41 -19.44
CA PRO A 397 10.37 5.48 -19.19
C PRO A 397 10.54 5.81 -17.70
N GLU A 398 9.50 5.58 -16.90
CA GLU A 398 9.47 5.85 -15.46
C GLU A 398 9.44 4.54 -14.66
N PRO A 399 10.08 4.48 -13.48
CA PRO A 399 9.98 3.33 -12.60
C PRO A 399 8.52 2.99 -12.25
N VAL A 400 8.15 1.72 -12.46
CA VAL A 400 6.80 1.24 -12.14
C VAL A 400 6.67 1.08 -10.62
N ARG A 401 5.74 1.81 -10.01
CA ARG A 401 5.38 1.67 -8.61
C ARG A 401 4.00 1.05 -8.47
N TRP A 402 3.94 -0.10 -7.79
CA TRP A 402 2.71 -0.81 -7.49
C TRP A 402 2.22 -0.42 -6.08
N PRO A 403 0.92 -0.15 -5.89
CA PRO A 403 0.37 0.10 -4.56
C PRO A 403 0.33 -1.20 -3.74
N SER A 404 0.47 -1.12 -2.42
CA SER A 404 0.31 -2.30 -1.56
C SER A 404 -1.12 -2.81 -1.56
N VAL A 405 -1.28 -4.09 -1.20
CA VAL A 405 -2.59 -4.71 -1.00
C VAL A 405 -3.38 -4.00 0.09
N PHE A 406 -2.71 -3.55 1.16
CA PHE A 406 -3.37 -2.77 2.19
C PHE A 406 -4.00 -1.50 1.60
N ALA A 407 -3.22 -0.74 0.81
CA ALA A 407 -3.71 0.45 0.13
C ALA A 407 -4.90 0.14 -0.78
N MET A 408 -4.79 -0.91 -1.60
CA MET A 408 -5.84 -1.30 -2.54
C MET A 408 -7.13 -1.73 -1.82
N LEU A 409 -7.03 -2.63 -0.83
CA LEU A 409 -8.19 -3.15 -0.10
C LEU A 409 -8.86 -2.08 0.75
N LYS A 410 -8.07 -1.23 1.43
CA LYS A 410 -8.60 -0.13 2.23
C LYS A 410 -9.37 0.87 1.37
N ARG A 411 -8.76 1.36 0.28
CA ARG A 411 -9.43 2.29 -0.64
C ARG A 411 -10.64 1.64 -1.32
N SER A 412 -10.57 0.36 -1.66
CA SER A 412 -11.74 -0.39 -2.15
C SER A 412 -12.85 -0.43 -1.11
N GLY A 413 -12.53 -0.69 0.16
CA GLY A 413 -13.52 -0.68 1.25
C GLY A 413 -14.17 0.69 1.43
N ASP A 414 -13.38 1.76 1.41
CA ASP A 414 -13.86 3.15 1.47
C ASP A 414 -14.76 3.49 0.27
N TRP A 415 -14.34 3.13 -0.94
CA TRP A 415 -15.13 3.34 -2.17
C TRP A 415 -16.47 2.59 -2.11
N ILE A 416 -16.47 1.31 -1.72
CA ILE A 416 -17.68 0.49 -1.55
C ILE A 416 -18.62 1.11 -0.51
N ARG A 417 -18.09 1.56 0.64
CA ARG A 417 -18.89 2.21 1.69
C ARG A 417 -19.52 3.52 1.20
N SER A 418 -18.78 4.34 0.45
CA SER A 418 -19.29 5.60 -0.11
C SER A 418 -20.43 5.37 -1.13
N ARG A 419 -20.46 4.19 -1.78
CA ARG A 419 -21.43 3.80 -2.80
C ARG A 419 -22.31 2.64 -2.35
N ARG A 420 -22.61 2.57 -1.04
CA ARG A 420 -23.33 1.43 -0.45
C ARG A 420 -24.64 1.08 -1.16
N ARG A 421 -25.35 2.07 -1.70
CA ARG A 421 -26.63 1.90 -2.43
C ARG A 421 -26.48 1.25 -3.80
N GLU A 422 -25.31 1.37 -4.43
CA GLU A 422 -25.01 0.84 -5.77
C GLU A 422 -24.31 -0.53 -5.68
N TRP A 423 -23.63 -0.81 -4.56
CA TRP A 423 -22.91 -2.06 -4.35
C TRP A 423 -23.85 -3.28 -4.20
N PRO A 424 -23.72 -4.32 -5.04
CA PRO A 424 -24.70 -5.41 -5.11
C PRO A 424 -24.56 -6.47 -4.00
N TYR A 425 -23.47 -6.44 -3.22
CA TYR A 425 -23.16 -7.49 -2.23
C TYR A 425 -23.27 -7.00 -0.79
N VAL A 426 -23.21 -7.96 0.13
CA VAL A 426 -23.05 -7.67 1.56
C VAL A 426 -21.66 -7.07 1.77
N VAL A 427 -21.60 -5.94 2.49
CA VAL A 427 -20.33 -5.33 2.88
C VAL A 427 -19.81 -6.11 4.10
N PRO A 428 -18.58 -6.64 4.07
CA PRO A 428 -18.01 -7.36 5.20
C PRO A 428 -17.89 -6.44 6.42
N LYS A 429 -18.08 -7.03 7.61
CA LYS A 429 -17.95 -6.33 8.89
C LYS A 429 -16.73 -6.85 9.63
N SER A 430 -15.79 -5.95 9.90
CA SER A 430 -14.63 -6.23 10.75
C SER A 430 -15.06 -6.46 12.19
N ARG A 431 -14.36 -7.37 12.87
CA ARG A 431 -14.53 -7.64 14.29
C ARG A 431 -13.17 -7.52 14.97
N LEU A 432 -13.16 -6.94 16.17
CA LEU A 432 -12.01 -6.97 17.06
C LEU A 432 -12.21 -8.11 18.06
N ASP A 433 -11.34 -9.11 18.05
CA ASP A 433 -11.50 -10.33 18.85
C ASP A 433 -10.13 -10.88 19.29
N SER A 434 -9.96 -11.10 20.61
CA SER A 434 -8.67 -11.47 21.19
C SER A 434 -8.25 -12.90 20.84
N ASP A 435 -9.20 -13.83 20.72
CA ASP A 435 -8.90 -15.22 20.37
C ASP A 435 -8.45 -15.30 18.91
N CYS A 436 -9.14 -14.56 18.03
CA CYS A 436 -8.77 -14.48 16.62
C CYS A 436 -7.40 -13.83 16.40
N LEU A 437 -7.08 -12.76 17.14
CA LEU A 437 -5.74 -12.15 17.13
C LEU A 437 -4.66 -13.10 17.68
N THR A 438 -5.01 -13.91 18.69
CA THR A 438 -4.11 -14.95 19.22
C THR A 438 -3.86 -16.05 18.19
N ASP A 439 -4.87 -16.46 17.43
CA ASP A 439 -4.72 -17.43 16.34
C ASP A 439 -3.85 -16.89 15.21
N GLN A 440 -3.92 -15.59 14.92
CA GLN A 440 -2.99 -14.92 14.01
C GLN A 440 -1.56 -14.94 14.55
N ALA A 441 -1.35 -14.61 15.82
CA ALA A 441 -0.03 -14.69 16.44
C ALA A 441 0.55 -16.12 16.35
N ARG A 442 -0.28 -17.15 16.56
CA ARG A 442 0.13 -18.56 16.35
C ARG A 442 0.48 -18.84 14.89
N ARG A 443 -0.26 -18.28 13.93
CA ARG A 443 0.04 -18.41 12.50
C ARG A 443 1.39 -17.77 12.16
N PHE A 444 1.59 -16.51 12.53
CA PHE A 444 2.84 -15.79 12.28
C PHE A 444 4.06 -16.48 12.91
N ALA A 445 3.93 -16.99 14.15
CA ALA A 445 5.01 -17.79 14.76
C ALA A 445 5.34 -19.06 13.95
N ARG A 446 4.32 -19.77 13.44
CA ARG A 446 4.55 -20.97 12.61
C ARG A 446 5.21 -20.63 11.28
N GLU A 447 4.74 -19.57 10.62
CA GLU A 447 5.28 -19.11 9.33
C GLU A 447 6.73 -18.66 9.46
N ALA A 448 7.05 -17.94 10.55
CA ALA A 448 8.40 -17.51 10.88
C ALA A 448 9.26 -18.64 11.50
N GLY A 449 8.72 -19.84 11.73
CA GLY A 449 9.49 -20.96 12.29
C GLY A 449 9.98 -20.75 13.73
N VAL A 450 9.27 -19.94 14.53
CA VAL A 450 9.64 -19.59 15.91
C VAL A 450 8.67 -20.15 16.95
N PRO A 451 9.10 -20.40 18.20
CA PRO A 451 8.20 -20.90 19.23
C PRO A 451 7.19 -19.83 19.69
N PHE A 452 5.90 -20.18 19.69
CA PHE A 452 4.80 -19.25 20.03
C PHE A 452 4.94 -18.66 21.44
N GLU A 453 5.19 -19.49 22.46
CA GLU A 453 5.20 -19.03 23.87
C GLU A 453 6.38 -18.10 24.20
N SER A 454 7.53 -18.26 23.54
CA SER A 454 8.67 -17.36 23.72
C SER A 454 8.55 -16.07 22.91
N THR A 455 7.85 -16.14 21.77
CA THR A 455 7.59 -14.99 20.89
C THR A 455 6.50 -14.09 21.46
N TYR A 456 5.42 -14.69 21.97
CA TYR A 456 4.26 -14.02 22.56
C TYR A 456 4.06 -14.49 24.01
N PRO A 457 4.92 -14.03 24.94
CA PRO A 457 4.85 -14.45 26.34
C PRO A 457 3.52 -14.06 26.99
N ALA A 458 3.15 -14.77 28.05
CA ALA A 458 1.85 -14.60 28.73
C ALA A 458 1.54 -13.14 29.11
N TRP A 459 2.54 -12.35 29.52
CA TRP A 459 2.35 -10.93 29.86
C TRP A 459 1.97 -10.07 28.65
N MET A 460 2.49 -10.37 27.46
CA MET A 460 2.20 -9.64 26.22
C MET A 460 0.79 -10.00 25.74
N ARG A 461 0.46 -11.29 25.77
CA ARG A 461 -0.90 -11.78 25.45
C ARG A 461 -1.94 -11.18 26.39
N ARG A 462 -1.62 -11.05 27.69
CA ARG A 462 -2.48 -10.37 28.65
C ARG A 462 -2.68 -8.89 28.31
N GLY A 463 -1.63 -8.17 27.92
CA GLY A 463 -1.74 -6.78 27.47
C GLY A 463 -2.67 -6.62 26.27
N LEU A 464 -2.57 -7.53 25.29
CA LEU A 464 -3.49 -7.57 24.15
C LEU A 464 -4.94 -7.84 24.56
N GLU A 465 -5.18 -8.84 25.42
CA GLU A 465 -6.52 -9.18 25.93
C GLU A 465 -7.17 -7.99 26.64
N GLU A 466 -6.43 -7.29 27.52
CA GLU A 466 -6.93 -6.13 28.25
C GLU A 466 -7.24 -4.96 27.33
N LEU A 467 -6.37 -4.73 26.34
CA LEU A 467 -6.60 -3.68 25.34
C LEU A 467 -7.84 -3.97 24.49
N VAL A 468 -7.99 -5.20 23.99
CA VAL A 468 -9.16 -5.62 23.22
C VAL A 468 -10.42 -5.48 24.05
N ARG A 469 -10.41 -5.96 25.31
CA ARG A 469 -11.55 -5.81 26.22
C ARG A 469 -11.92 -4.34 26.41
N ALA A 470 -10.94 -3.47 26.63
CA ALA A 470 -11.20 -2.05 26.83
C ALA A 470 -11.70 -1.35 25.56
N LEU A 471 -11.27 -1.79 24.37
CA LEU A 471 -11.74 -1.25 23.09
C LEU A 471 -13.15 -1.73 22.69
N GLN A 472 -13.56 -2.90 23.18
CA GLN A 472 -14.91 -3.42 23.03
C GLN A 472 -15.91 -2.78 24.00
N ASP A 473 -15.43 -2.13 25.05
CA ASP A 473 -16.28 -1.38 25.98
C ASP A 473 -16.95 -0.20 25.23
N PRO A 474 -18.29 -0.01 25.36
CA PRO A 474 -18.99 1.14 24.77
C PRO A 474 -18.34 2.49 25.09
N ASP A 475 -17.68 2.60 26.25
CA ASP A 475 -16.94 3.79 26.65
C ASP A 475 -15.80 4.15 25.69
N ALA A 476 -15.20 3.19 24.98
CA ALA A 476 -14.16 3.47 23.99
C ALA A 476 -14.66 4.21 22.75
N GLY A 477 -15.99 4.16 22.50
CA GLY A 477 -16.64 4.85 21.39
C GLY A 477 -16.05 4.48 20.03
N LEU A 478 -15.58 3.24 19.84
CA LEU A 478 -14.86 2.83 18.63
C LEU A 478 -15.80 2.82 17.42
N LEU A 479 -15.40 3.50 16.34
CA LEU A 479 -16.16 3.63 15.11
C LEU A 479 -16.14 2.31 14.30
N GLU A 480 -17.31 1.83 13.87
CA GLU A 480 -17.44 0.55 13.15
C GLU A 480 -16.63 0.53 11.83
N ASP A 481 -16.56 1.66 11.12
CA ASP A 481 -15.82 1.79 9.87
C ASP A 481 -14.29 1.89 10.07
N LYS A 482 -13.83 2.08 11.31
CA LYS A 482 -12.40 2.14 11.70
C LYS A 482 -11.88 0.85 12.30
N LEU A 483 -12.75 -0.13 12.60
CA LEU A 483 -12.36 -1.42 13.16
C LEU A 483 -11.31 -2.13 12.31
N SER A 484 -11.45 -2.09 10.98
CA SER A 484 -10.47 -2.72 10.06
C SER A 484 -9.06 -2.15 10.22
N ASP A 485 -8.94 -0.83 10.44
CA ASP A 485 -7.65 -0.15 10.61
C ASP A 485 -7.00 -0.53 11.94
N VAL A 486 -7.80 -0.62 13.01
CA VAL A 486 -7.33 -1.04 14.34
C VAL A 486 -6.85 -2.49 14.33
N VAL A 487 -7.64 -3.41 13.76
CA VAL A 487 -7.25 -4.82 13.67
C VAL A 487 -6.00 -5.00 12.81
N PHE A 488 -5.90 -4.27 11.70
CA PHE A 488 -4.73 -4.33 10.84
C PHE A 488 -3.45 -3.87 11.55
N ASP A 489 -3.52 -2.79 12.32
CA ASP A 489 -2.41 -2.31 13.13
C ASP A 489 -2.00 -3.32 14.23
N PHE A 490 -2.95 -4.03 14.84
CA PHE A 490 -2.65 -5.10 15.81
C PHE A 490 -2.06 -6.34 15.14
N SER A 491 -2.63 -6.79 14.03
CA SER A 491 -2.08 -7.90 13.22
C SER A 491 -0.65 -7.59 12.78
N ARG A 492 -0.39 -6.38 12.30
CA ARG A 492 0.97 -5.92 11.94
C ARG A 492 1.91 -5.94 13.14
N THR A 493 1.47 -5.46 14.30
CA THR A 493 2.27 -5.48 15.54
C THR A 493 2.66 -6.92 15.88
N LEU A 494 1.71 -7.87 15.79
CA LEU A 494 1.98 -9.29 16.01
C LEU A 494 2.95 -9.88 14.97
N ARG A 495 2.76 -9.57 13.68
CA ARG A 495 3.66 -10.01 12.60
C ARG A 495 5.09 -9.51 12.81
N ASN A 496 5.24 -8.23 13.17
CA ASN A 496 6.55 -7.62 13.45
C ASN A 496 7.24 -8.30 14.63
N THR A 497 6.49 -8.68 15.67
CA THR A 497 7.03 -9.46 16.80
C THR A 497 7.55 -10.84 16.36
N ALA A 498 6.85 -11.54 15.46
CA ALA A 498 7.33 -12.82 14.91
C ALA A 498 8.58 -12.63 14.04
N ALA A 499 8.60 -11.61 13.17
CA ALA A 499 9.76 -11.31 12.32
C ALA A 499 11.01 -11.00 13.14
N LEU A 500 10.89 -10.22 14.22
CA LEU A 500 11.98 -9.96 15.15
C LEU A 500 12.43 -11.23 15.90
N ALA A 501 11.49 -12.11 16.27
CA ALA A 501 11.85 -13.38 16.88
C ALA A 501 12.63 -14.29 15.92
N ASP A 502 12.26 -14.33 14.64
CA ASP A 502 12.98 -15.07 13.61
C ASP A 502 14.38 -14.50 13.38
N GLU A 503 14.50 -13.17 13.25
CA GLU A 503 15.82 -12.51 13.11
C GLU A 503 16.74 -12.88 14.29
N ARG A 504 16.22 -12.92 15.53
CA ARG A 504 17.01 -13.35 16.70
C ARG A 504 17.36 -14.83 16.68
N GLN A 505 16.45 -15.67 16.19
CA GLN A 505 16.70 -17.11 16.09
C GLN A 505 17.81 -17.41 15.07
N CYS A 506 17.80 -16.70 13.94
CA CYS A 506 18.83 -16.75 12.90
C CYS A 506 20.15 -16.09 13.34
N HIS A 507 20.08 -15.06 14.19
CA HIS A 507 21.22 -14.29 14.69
C HIS A 507 21.24 -14.20 16.23
N PRO A 508 21.62 -15.30 16.92
CA PRO A 508 21.64 -15.32 18.39
C PRO A 508 22.58 -14.29 19.02
N GLU A 509 23.60 -13.82 18.29
CA GLU A 509 24.53 -12.77 18.73
C GLU A 509 23.83 -11.44 19.04
N ILE A 510 22.63 -11.20 18.52
CA ILE A 510 21.79 -10.05 18.87
C ILE A 510 21.56 -10.00 20.39
N GLU A 511 21.47 -11.15 21.07
CA GLU A 511 21.26 -11.19 22.51
C GLU A 511 22.45 -10.64 23.33
N ALA A 512 23.65 -10.69 22.75
CA ALA A 512 24.85 -10.14 23.36
C ALA A 512 25.02 -8.63 23.14
N GLU A 513 24.19 -8.01 22.30
CA GLU A 513 24.27 -6.57 22.05
C GLU A 513 23.97 -5.76 23.30
N THR A 514 24.82 -4.76 23.56
CA THR A 514 24.69 -3.84 24.70
C THR A 514 24.11 -2.50 24.23
N ILE A 515 23.23 -1.95 25.06
CA ILE A 515 22.68 -0.61 24.87
C ILE A 515 23.32 0.27 25.95
N ASP A 516 24.52 0.76 25.65
CA ASP A 516 25.36 1.44 26.62
C ASP A 516 24.99 2.92 26.73
N ARG A 517 24.69 3.35 27.95
CA ARG A 517 24.36 4.73 28.34
C ARG A 517 23.40 5.43 27.37
N PRO A 518 22.24 4.85 27.03
CA PRO A 518 21.31 5.48 26.09
C PRO A 518 20.83 6.83 26.62
N VAL A 519 20.59 7.76 25.72
CA VAL A 519 20.08 9.10 26.02
C VAL A 519 18.58 9.13 25.77
N PHE A 520 17.81 9.51 26.78
CA PHE A 520 16.37 9.69 26.70
C PHE A 520 16.02 11.16 26.86
N ILE A 521 15.51 11.77 25.80
CA ILE A 521 14.86 13.09 25.87
C ILE A 521 13.43 12.86 26.36
N VAL A 522 13.15 13.33 27.57
CA VAL A 522 11.86 13.21 28.23
C VAL A 522 11.26 14.61 28.40
N GLY A 523 9.94 14.72 28.37
CA GLY A 523 9.29 16.02 28.40
C GLY A 523 7.97 16.00 27.65
N ILE A 524 7.08 16.91 28.01
CA ILE A 524 5.75 16.95 27.39
C ILE A 524 5.83 17.43 25.94
N ASN A 525 4.91 16.99 25.10
CA ASN A 525 4.71 17.59 23.79
C ASN A 525 4.67 19.13 23.89
N ARG A 526 5.27 19.84 22.92
CA ARG A 526 5.39 21.32 22.91
C ARG A 526 6.35 21.93 23.95
N THR A 527 7.18 21.13 24.61
CA THR A 527 8.31 21.62 25.43
C THR A 527 9.64 21.66 24.67
N GLY A 528 9.64 21.39 23.36
CA GLY A 528 10.84 21.43 22.52
C GLY A 528 11.51 20.08 22.29
N THR A 529 10.99 18.98 22.87
CA THR A 529 11.55 17.62 22.73
C THR A 529 11.87 17.22 21.28
N THR A 530 10.94 17.36 20.34
CA THR A 530 11.18 17.02 18.92
C THR A 530 12.25 17.88 18.28
N TYR A 531 12.33 19.17 18.63
CA TYR A 531 13.36 20.07 18.11
C TYR A 531 14.74 19.66 18.63
N LEU A 532 14.85 19.43 19.94
CA LEU A 532 16.09 18.98 20.57
C LEU A 532 16.53 17.61 20.05
N HIS A 533 15.61 16.66 19.90
CA HIS A 533 15.89 15.31 19.39
C HIS A 533 16.45 15.33 17.98
N ARG A 534 15.79 16.02 17.06
CA ARG A 534 16.23 16.13 15.67
C ARG A 534 17.52 16.94 15.53
N LEU A 535 17.75 17.93 16.40
CA LEU A 535 18.99 18.70 16.45
C LEU A 535 20.16 17.83 16.93
N MET A 536 20.01 17.14 18.07
CA MET A 536 21.02 16.22 18.59
C MET A 536 21.32 15.07 17.62
N ALA A 537 20.31 14.54 16.93
CA ALA A 537 20.46 13.50 15.92
C ALA A 537 21.24 13.95 14.66
N ARG A 538 21.74 15.19 14.61
CA ARG A 538 22.70 15.63 13.58
C ARG A 538 24.15 15.27 13.92
N ASP A 539 24.43 14.91 15.17
CA ASP A 539 25.73 14.36 15.56
C ASP A 539 25.82 12.88 15.15
N PRO A 540 26.82 12.47 14.35
CA PRO A 540 27.00 11.09 13.93
C PRO A 540 27.23 10.10 15.08
N LYS A 541 27.58 10.57 16.30
CA LYS A 541 27.69 9.76 17.51
C LYS A 541 26.36 9.12 17.90
N PHE A 542 25.23 9.75 17.55
CA PHE A 542 23.93 9.25 17.93
C PHE A 542 23.36 8.30 16.89
N TRP A 543 22.79 7.22 17.38
CA TRP A 543 21.85 6.40 16.64
C TRP A 543 20.43 6.79 17.02
N SER A 544 19.57 6.87 16.02
CA SER A 544 18.15 7.11 16.19
C SER A 544 17.37 6.22 15.22
N LEU A 545 16.12 5.93 15.56
CA LEU A 545 15.19 5.25 14.67
C LEU A 545 14.46 6.27 13.82
N ARG A 546 14.55 6.10 12.49
CA ARG A 546 13.83 6.91 11.51
C ARG A 546 12.39 6.41 11.41
N SER A 547 11.48 7.32 11.04
CA SER A 547 10.04 7.05 10.95
C SER A 547 9.66 5.78 10.18
N TYR A 548 10.33 5.49 9.06
CA TYR A 548 9.99 4.33 8.25
C TYR A 548 10.43 2.99 8.85
N GLU A 549 11.35 2.98 9.81
CA GLU A 549 11.95 1.74 10.32
C GLU A 549 10.98 0.94 11.20
N PHE A 550 9.95 1.58 11.76
CA PHE A 550 8.98 0.90 12.63
C PHE A 550 7.95 0.05 11.88
N MET A 551 7.77 0.32 10.59
CA MET A 551 6.72 -0.31 9.80
C MET A 551 6.95 -1.80 9.57
N GLY A 552 8.18 -2.12 9.19
CA GLY A 552 8.72 -3.47 9.04
C GLY A 552 10.12 -3.47 9.63
N PRO A 553 10.31 -3.95 10.87
CA PRO A 553 11.54 -3.74 11.63
C PRO A 553 12.72 -4.59 11.14
N VAL A 554 12.48 -5.54 10.23
CA VAL A 554 13.48 -6.50 9.73
C VAL A 554 13.57 -6.39 8.21
N LEU A 555 14.80 -6.36 7.70
CA LEU A 555 15.13 -6.55 6.29
C LEU A 555 15.76 -7.93 6.09
N PRO A 556 15.73 -8.50 4.87
CA PRO A 556 16.60 -9.62 4.53
C PRO A 556 18.07 -9.29 4.86
N PRO A 557 18.84 -10.23 5.45
CA PRO A 557 20.19 -9.93 5.94
C PRO A 557 21.12 -9.26 4.91
N GLU A 558 21.07 -9.69 3.65
CA GLU A 558 21.86 -9.14 2.54
C GLU A 558 21.51 -7.69 2.18
N GLN A 559 20.33 -7.22 2.61
CA GLN A 559 19.84 -5.86 2.34
C GLN A 559 20.37 -4.83 3.35
N TYR A 560 20.81 -5.25 4.55
CA TYR A 560 21.34 -4.30 5.54
C TYR A 560 22.60 -3.57 5.06
N ALA A 561 23.54 -4.29 4.45
CA ALA A 561 24.79 -3.72 3.95
C ALA A 561 24.64 -2.97 2.61
N THR A 562 23.51 -3.17 1.90
CA THR A 562 23.36 -2.69 0.52
C THR A 562 22.34 -1.57 0.39
N VAL A 563 21.15 -1.70 0.97
CA VAL A 563 20.02 -0.75 0.78
C VAL A 563 19.55 -0.10 2.06
N ALA A 564 19.82 -0.65 3.25
CA ALA A 564 19.32 -0.07 4.49
C ALA A 564 19.79 1.38 4.68
N GLY A 565 18.85 2.28 4.93
CA GLY A 565 19.15 3.70 5.14
C GLY A 565 19.36 4.53 3.88
N THR A 566 19.31 3.92 2.68
CA THR A 566 19.39 4.58 1.37
C THR A 566 17.99 4.99 0.87
N PRO A 567 17.86 5.82 -0.17
CA PRO A 567 16.58 6.08 -0.83
C PRO A 567 15.86 4.83 -1.35
N GLU A 568 16.61 3.76 -1.62
CA GLU A 568 16.13 2.47 -2.13
C GLU A 568 15.66 1.51 -1.01
N ASP A 569 15.76 1.89 0.27
CA ASP A 569 15.25 1.10 1.39
C ASP A 569 13.74 0.85 1.24
N PRO A 570 13.28 -0.41 1.08
CA PRO A 570 11.89 -0.71 0.72
C PRO A 570 10.89 -0.26 1.79
N ARG A 571 11.32 -0.17 3.05
CA ARG A 571 10.49 0.28 4.17
C ARG A 571 10.03 1.73 4.01
N ARG A 572 10.80 2.55 3.28
CA ARG A 572 10.44 3.95 3.01
C ARG A 572 9.16 4.05 2.19
N ALA A 573 9.10 3.33 1.07
CA ALA A 573 7.93 3.32 0.19
C ALA A 573 6.69 2.80 0.93
N HIS A 574 6.85 1.75 1.73
CA HIS A 574 5.77 1.20 2.54
C HIS A 574 5.26 2.21 3.59
N PHE A 575 6.15 2.91 4.30
CA PHE A 575 5.73 3.93 5.27
C PHE A 575 5.05 5.13 4.63
N ASP A 576 5.57 5.62 3.50
CA ASP A 576 4.99 6.72 2.74
C ASP A 576 3.55 6.41 2.33
N GLU A 577 3.33 5.21 1.76
CA GLU A 577 2.00 4.76 1.37
C GLU A 577 1.07 4.56 2.59
N ALA A 578 1.57 3.98 3.68
CA ALA A 578 0.79 3.79 4.89
C ALA A 578 0.30 5.14 5.47
N LEU A 579 1.11 6.19 5.44
CA LEU A 579 0.73 7.53 5.88
C LEU A 579 -0.35 8.16 4.99
N ASP A 580 -0.26 7.96 3.68
CA ASP A 580 -1.24 8.46 2.71
C ASP A 580 -2.57 7.73 2.84
N VAL A 581 -2.54 6.41 2.90
CA VAL A 581 -3.72 5.55 2.92
C VAL A 581 -4.48 5.65 4.25
N SER A 582 -3.77 5.80 5.38
CA SER A 582 -4.40 5.97 6.68
C SER A 582 -5.04 7.36 6.88
N GLY A 583 -4.73 8.32 6.01
CA GLY A 583 -5.12 9.71 6.18
C GLY A 583 -4.37 10.43 7.31
N VAL A 584 -3.35 9.78 7.91
CA VAL A 584 -2.52 10.36 8.98
C VAL A 584 -1.81 11.62 8.46
N ARG A 585 -1.30 11.61 7.22
CA ARG A 585 -0.63 12.77 6.63
C ARG A 585 -1.54 14.01 6.60
N GLU A 586 -2.78 13.85 6.16
CA GLU A 586 -3.77 14.93 6.13
C GLU A 586 -4.20 15.33 7.56
N THR A 587 -4.45 14.34 8.40
CA THR A 587 -4.94 14.51 9.79
C THR A 587 -3.96 15.31 10.66
N PHE A 588 -2.65 15.15 10.44
CA PHE A 588 -1.59 15.82 11.21
C PHE A 588 -0.94 17.01 10.49
N ALA A 589 -1.39 17.35 9.28
CA ALA A 589 -0.90 18.52 8.56
C ALA A 589 -1.04 19.78 9.43
N GLY A 590 0.07 20.50 9.66
CA GLY A 590 0.11 21.69 10.52
C GLY A 590 0.07 21.44 12.05
N ILE A 591 -0.03 20.18 12.50
CA ILE A 591 -0.01 19.81 13.93
C ILE A 591 1.32 19.14 14.32
N HIS A 592 1.71 18.08 13.61
CA HIS A 592 2.93 17.32 13.83
C HIS A 592 3.48 16.82 12.50
N HIS A 593 4.64 17.36 12.10
CA HIS A 593 5.29 16.98 10.84
C HIS A 593 6.04 15.66 11.00
N ILE A 594 5.44 14.59 10.48
CA ILE A 594 6.09 13.29 10.31
C ILE A 594 6.95 13.38 9.06
N ASP A 595 8.27 13.37 9.25
CA ASP A 595 9.23 13.30 8.16
C ASP A 595 9.75 11.87 8.07
N ILE A 596 9.83 11.31 6.87
CA ILE A 596 10.25 9.93 6.68
C ILE A 596 11.66 9.67 7.21
N ASP A 597 12.56 10.66 7.09
CA ASP A 597 13.97 10.53 7.42
C ASP A 597 14.35 11.02 8.81
N GLU A 598 13.46 11.76 9.46
CA GLU A 598 13.74 12.26 10.80
C GLU A 598 13.51 11.19 11.85
N PRO A 599 14.21 11.30 13.00
CA PRO A 599 13.93 10.44 14.11
C PRO A 599 12.57 10.73 14.73
N GLU A 600 11.96 9.67 15.24
CA GLU A 600 10.64 9.69 15.84
C GLU A 600 10.63 9.08 17.23
N GLU A 601 9.45 9.10 17.85
CA GLU A 601 9.25 8.63 19.21
C GLU A 601 9.37 7.11 19.37
N ASP A 602 9.72 6.67 20.57
CA ASP A 602 9.86 5.25 20.95
C ASP A 602 8.53 4.49 21.00
N PHE A 603 7.39 5.18 20.83
CA PHE A 603 6.08 4.58 20.99
C PHE A 603 5.81 3.38 20.08
N PRO A 604 6.27 3.31 18.82
CA PRO A 604 6.05 2.14 17.98
C PRO A 604 6.75 0.90 18.53
N ILE A 605 7.90 1.07 19.19
CA ILE A 605 8.65 -0.03 19.80
C ILE A 605 7.94 -0.53 21.06
N LEU A 606 7.52 0.39 21.94
CA LEU A 606 6.76 0.03 23.14
C LEU A 606 5.40 -0.60 22.82
N LYS A 607 4.81 -0.26 21.67
CA LYS A 607 3.54 -0.84 21.21
C LYS A 607 3.64 -2.33 20.92
N LEU A 608 4.80 -2.85 20.52
CA LEU A 608 5.04 -4.29 20.33
C LEU A 608 4.76 -5.12 21.60
N ALA A 609 4.81 -4.47 22.78
CA ALA A 609 4.53 -5.10 24.07
C ALA A 609 3.04 -5.21 24.41
N PHE A 610 2.13 -4.49 23.71
CA PHE A 610 0.71 -4.32 24.06
C PHE A 610 0.44 -3.86 25.51
N ALA A 611 1.46 -3.34 26.21
CA ALA A 611 1.41 -2.88 27.59
C ALA A 611 2.11 -1.51 27.68
N THR A 612 1.46 -0.46 27.20
CA THR A 612 2.05 0.89 27.14
C THR A 612 1.01 2.00 27.23
N TRP A 613 1.35 3.08 27.92
CA TRP A 613 0.51 4.28 28.05
C TRP A 613 0.23 4.97 26.70
N THR A 614 1.05 4.76 25.67
CA THR A 614 0.77 5.26 24.32
C THR A 614 -0.59 4.77 23.82
N LEU A 615 -0.96 3.51 24.10
CA LEU A 615 -2.25 2.97 23.68
C LEU A 615 -3.42 3.63 24.42
N ALA A 616 -3.22 4.08 25.66
CA ALA A 616 -4.20 4.85 26.43
C ALA A 616 -4.32 6.33 25.98
N VAL A 617 -3.31 6.85 25.29
CA VAL A 617 -3.39 8.13 24.58
C VAL A 617 -4.07 7.94 23.24
N GLN A 618 -3.66 6.92 22.48
CA GLN A 618 -4.18 6.59 21.14
C GLN A 618 -5.68 6.29 21.16
N TYR A 619 -6.15 5.56 22.17
CA TYR A 619 -7.53 5.16 22.34
C TYR A 619 -8.10 5.66 23.67
N ARG A 620 -9.42 5.81 23.76
CA ARG A 620 -10.09 6.03 25.06
C ARG A 620 -10.32 4.68 25.74
N VAL A 621 -9.38 4.23 26.56
CA VAL A 621 -9.43 2.90 27.20
C VAL A 621 -9.19 2.98 28.71
N PRO A 622 -10.11 3.57 29.50
CA PRO A 622 -9.91 3.80 30.93
C PRO A 622 -9.72 2.50 31.73
N GLY A 623 -10.37 1.40 31.32
CA GLY A 623 -10.14 0.08 31.92
C GLY A 623 -8.69 -0.39 31.76
N TYR A 624 -8.13 -0.26 30.55
CA TYR A 624 -6.73 -0.58 30.24
C TYR A 624 -5.75 0.36 30.96
N ALA A 625 -6.06 1.66 31.05
CA ALA A 625 -5.25 2.63 31.78
C ALA A 625 -5.15 2.28 33.29
N ARG A 626 -6.26 1.86 33.92
CA ARG A 626 -6.24 1.37 35.31
C ARG A 626 -5.39 0.11 35.46
N TRP A 627 -5.56 -0.86 34.55
CA TRP A 627 -4.75 -2.07 34.53
C TRP A 627 -3.25 -1.76 34.42
N LEU A 628 -2.86 -0.81 33.56
CA LEU A 628 -1.46 -0.35 33.48
C LEU A 628 -0.98 0.33 34.76
N ALA A 629 -1.81 1.14 35.42
CA ALA A 629 -1.46 1.77 36.68
C ALA A 629 -1.18 0.75 37.80
N GLU A 630 -1.89 -0.39 37.78
CA GLU A 630 -1.74 -1.48 38.76
C GLU A 630 -0.56 -2.40 38.44
N THR A 631 -0.32 -2.69 37.15
CA THR A 631 0.67 -3.69 36.72
C THR A 631 2.02 -3.12 36.32
N GLY A 632 2.06 -1.84 35.93
CA GLY A 632 3.25 -1.14 35.44
C GLY A 632 3.74 -1.62 34.08
N CYS A 633 4.76 -0.96 33.54
CA CYS A 633 5.31 -1.25 32.21
C CYS A 633 6.70 -1.93 32.22
N ARG A 634 7.12 -2.56 33.33
CA ARG A 634 8.47 -3.18 33.47
C ARG A 634 8.81 -4.12 32.31
N ASN A 635 7.91 -5.04 31.97
CA ASN A 635 8.10 -5.97 30.86
C ASN A 635 8.18 -5.25 29.50
N ALA A 636 7.43 -4.17 29.31
CA ALA A 636 7.47 -3.41 28.06
C ALA A 636 8.82 -2.69 27.86
N TYR A 637 9.44 -2.16 28.92
CA TYR A 637 10.77 -1.56 28.84
C TYR A 637 11.90 -2.60 28.69
N ALA A 638 11.79 -3.75 29.37
CA ALA A 638 12.69 -4.87 29.12
C ALA A 638 12.59 -5.35 27.65
N HIS A 639 11.37 -5.42 27.12
CA HIS A 639 11.14 -5.72 25.71
C HIS A 639 11.68 -4.62 24.79
N HIS A 640 11.51 -3.35 25.12
CA HIS A 640 12.12 -2.22 24.40
C HIS A 640 13.63 -2.44 24.26
N ARG A 641 14.33 -2.78 25.36
CA ARG A 641 15.77 -3.04 25.34
C ARG A 641 16.13 -4.19 24.42
N ARG A 642 15.36 -5.27 24.49
CA ARG A 642 15.51 -6.41 23.59
C ARG A 642 15.32 -6.00 22.12
N ILE A 643 14.35 -5.17 21.78
CA ILE A 643 14.18 -4.66 20.41
C ILE A 643 15.34 -3.74 20.00
N MET A 644 15.85 -2.91 20.91
CA MET A 644 17.00 -2.05 20.60
C MET A 644 18.30 -2.83 20.36
N GLN A 645 18.43 -4.05 20.89
CA GLN A 645 19.51 -4.95 20.51
C GLN A 645 19.44 -5.34 19.03
N HIS A 646 18.24 -5.59 18.49
CA HIS A 646 18.06 -5.85 17.05
C HIS A 646 18.59 -4.67 16.26
N TYR A 647 18.06 -3.48 16.52
CA TYR A 647 18.50 -2.29 15.79
C TYR A 647 19.99 -2.00 15.96
N THR A 648 20.58 -2.29 17.12
CA THR A 648 22.03 -2.19 17.33
C THR A 648 22.80 -3.11 16.39
N TRP A 649 22.43 -4.39 16.35
CA TRP A 649 23.02 -5.35 15.43
C TRP A 649 22.81 -4.91 13.96
N GLN A 650 21.60 -4.50 13.59
CA GLN A 650 21.28 -4.02 12.24
C GLN A 650 22.13 -2.81 11.83
N ARG A 651 22.37 -1.85 12.74
CA ARG A 651 23.28 -0.71 12.50
C ARG A 651 24.71 -1.18 12.22
N ARG A 652 25.18 -2.21 12.92
CA ARG A 652 26.51 -2.80 12.72
C ARG A 652 26.61 -3.59 11.41
N GLN A 653 25.53 -4.24 10.97
CA GLN A 653 25.49 -4.88 9.65
C GLN A 653 25.57 -3.86 8.51
N ARG A 654 24.90 -2.70 8.69
CA ARG A 654 24.92 -1.60 7.72
C ARG A 654 26.27 -0.88 7.68
N ASP A 655 26.80 -0.49 8.84
CA ASP A 655 28.05 0.28 8.96
C ASP A 655 29.04 -0.46 9.90
N PRO A 656 29.73 -1.52 9.44
CA PRO A 656 30.67 -2.27 10.29
C PRO A 656 31.76 -1.39 10.89
N GLY A 657 31.96 -1.51 12.22
CA GLY A 657 32.96 -0.72 12.96
C GLY A 657 32.47 0.65 13.42
N ARG A 658 31.28 1.09 13.00
CA ARG A 658 30.65 2.30 13.57
C ARG A 658 30.14 2.01 14.97
N THR A 659 30.59 2.80 15.94
CA THR A 659 29.99 2.87 17.28
C THR A 659 28.96 3.98 17.32
N GLY A 660 27.90 3.81 18.11
CA GLY A 660 26.94 4.87 18.35
C GLY A 660 26.23 4.71 19.68
N GLN A 661 25.73 5.83 20.19
CA GLN A 661 24.94 5.92 21.40
C GLN A 661 23.49 6.14 21.02
N TRP A 662 22.55 5.38 21.57
CA TRP A 662 21.15 5.55 21.23
C TRP A 662 20.58 6.85 21.79
N LEU A 663 19.82 7.56 20.95
CA LEU A 663 19.12 8.79 21.29
C LEU A 663 17.61 8.60 21.07
N PHE A 664 16.92 8.45 22.19
CA PHE A 664 15.49 8.21 22.30
C PHE A 664 14.74 9.47 22.70
N LYS A 665 13.44 9.50 22.39
CA LYS A 665 12.56 10.60 22.80
C LYS A 665 11.13 10.11 22.86
N MET A 666 10.49 10.24 24.01
CA MET A 666 9.03 10.08 24.09
C MET A 666 8.51 10.74 25.36
N PRO A 667 7.43 11.55 25.29
CA PRO A 667 6.79 12.10 26.48
C PRO A 667 6.35 11.02 27.48
N GLY A 668 5.84 9.89 26.98
CA GLY A 668 5.33 8.79 27.80
C GLY A 668 6.37 8.12 28.69
N HIS A 669 7.68 8.35 28.49
CA HIS A 669 8.71 7.85 29.41
C HIS A 669 8.52 8.41 30.83
N LEU A 670 7.98 9.62 30.97
CA LEU A 670 7.69 10.25 32.27
C LEU A 670 6.65 9.46 33.08
N MET A 671 5.78 8.67 32.44
CA MET A 671 4.83 7.81 33.16
C MET A 671 5.51 6.63 33.85
N GLU A 672 6.66 6.17 33.36
CA GLU A 672 7.21 4.85 33.70
C GLU A 672 8.72 4.92 33.95
N LEU A 673 9.19 6.00 34.57
CA LEU A 673 10.63 6.19 34.86
C LEU A 673 11.22 5.07 35.72
N GLU A 674 10.44 4.43 36.60
CA GLU A 674 10.84 3.22 37.33
C GLU A 674 11.20 2.07 36.39
N ALA A 675 10.32 1.76 35.42
CA ALA A 675 10.55 0.70 34.45
C ALA A 675 11.69 1.05 33.49
N LEU A 676 11.80 2.32 33.10
CA LEU A 676 12.91 2.81 32.29
C LEU A 676 14.23 2.65 33.03
N HIS A 677 14.30 3.09 34.29
CA HIS A 677 15.51 3.01 35.11
C HIS A 677 15.93 1.56 35.36
N GLU A 678 15.00 0.64 35.59
CA GLU A 678 15.30 -0.79 35.72
C GLU A 678 15.86 -1.39 34.41
N ALA A 679 15.26 -1.06 33.27
CA ALA A 679 15.71 -1.58 31.97
C ALA A 679 17.05 -0.95 31.52
N TYR A 680 17.28 0.32 31.87
CA TYR A 680 18.45 1.11 31.50
C TYR A 680 19.03 1.80 32.74
N PRO A 681 19.74 1.06 33.60
CA PRO A 681 20.26 1.59 34.85
C PRO A 681 21.29 2.69 34.65
N ASP A 682 21.90 2.78 33.48
CA ASP A 682 22.92 3.75 33.06
C ASP A 682 22.38 4.82 32.09
N ALA A 683 21.06 4.91 31.90
CA ALA A 683 20.43 5.92 31.04
C ALA A 683 20.80 7.35 31.45
N LEU A 684 20.97 8.20 30.45
CA LEU A 684 21.14 9.65 30.58
C LEU A 684 19.84 10.33 30.18
N LEU A 685 19.36 11.28 30.98
CA LEU A 685 18.03 11.85 30.87
C LEU A 685 18.12 13.34 30.60
N ILE A 686 17.44 13.81 29.57
CA ILE A 686 17.31 15.23 29.27
C ILE A 686 15.84 15.58 29.37
N GLN A 687 15.45 16.29 30.43
CA GLN A 687 14.08 16.70 30.66
C GLN A 687 13.82 18.12 30.15
N THR A 688 12.92 18.27 29.17
CA THR A 688 12.49 19.60 28.73
C THR A 688 11.28 20.09 29.52
N HIS A 689 11.30 21.36 29.90
CA HIS A 689 10.31 21.99 30.76
C HIS A 689 9.64 23.20 30.09
N ARG A 690 8.35 23.37 30.36
CA ARG A 690 7.56 24.55 29.97
C ARG A 690 6.39 24.70 30.94
N GLU A 691 5.89 25.92 31.12
CA GLU A 691 4.68 26.21 31.91
C GLU A 691 3.47 25.40 31.36
N PRO A 692 2.74 24.65 32.22
CA PRO A 692 1.59 23.83 31.81
C PRO A 692 0.51 24.57 31.03
N ARG A 693 0.23 25.82 31.41
CA ARG A 693 -0.75 26.66 30.71
C ARG A 693 -0.44 26.85 29.23
N GLN A 694 0.85 26.78 28.85
CA GLN A 694 1.32 27.00 27.49
C GLN A 694 1.19 25.78 26.58
N PHE A 695 1.05 24.57 27.15
CA PHE A 695 0.98 23.33 26.36
C PHE A 695 -0.34 22.58 26.50
N MET A 696 -1.13 22.78 27.56
CA MET A 696 -2.34 21.99 27.80
C MET A 696 -3.39 22.12 26.70
N GLY A 697 -3.61 23.32 26.14
CA GLY A 697 -4.52 23.48 25.00
C GLY A 697 -4.04 22.70 23.76
N SER A 698 -2.73 22.71 23.50
CA SER A 698 -2.16 21.95 22.39
C SER A 698 -2.25 20.45 22.60
N TRP A 699 -2.02 19.99 23.83
CA TRP A 699 -2.07 18.58 24.18
C TRP A 699 -3.48 18.04 23.93
N ASN A 700 -4.50 18.73 24.44
CA ASN A 700 -5.89 18.37 24.22
C ASN A 700 -6.23 18.31 22.72
N SER A 701 -5.91 19.36 21.96
CA SER A 701 -6.15 19.39 20.52
C SER A 701 -5.47 18.23 19.78
N MET A 702 -4.25 17.85 20.19
CA MET A 702 -3.53 16.73 19.60
C MET A 702 -4.17 15.39 19.93
N VAL A 703 -4.53 15.13 21.19
CA VAL A 703 -5.15 13.86 21.61
C VAL A 703 -6.56 13.72 21.04
N GLU A 704 -7.35 14.81 20.95
CA GLU A 704 -8.66 14.83 20.29
C GLU A 704 -8.52 14.37 18.83
N ARG A 705 -7.51 14.88 18.13
CA ARG A 705 -7.21 14.54 16.72
C ARG A 705 -6.67 13.11 16.55
N ILE A 706 -5.85 12.62 17.48
CA ILE A 706 -5.39 11.22 17.48
C ILE A 706 -6.61 10.29 17.62
N ARG A 707 -7.44 10.53 18.65
CA ARG A 707 -8.59 9.66 18.95
C ARG A 707 -9.68 9.75 17.88
N SER A 708 -9.85 10.87 17.18
CA SER A 708 -10.84 10.98 16.08
C SER A 708 -10.57 10.05 14.90
N GLN A 709 -9.39 9.43 14.82
CA GLN A 709 -9.09 8.43 13.78
C GLN A 709 -9.78 7.09 14.03
N SER A 710 -10.16 6.80 15.27
CA SER A 710 -10.74 5.52 15.66
C SER A 710 -12.04 5.64 16.45
N SER A 711 -12.24 6.74 17.18
CA SER A 711 -13.31 6.88 18.18
C SER A 711 -14.20 8.09 17.92
N GLU A 712 -15.45 7.99 18.39
CA GLU A 712 -16.41 9.08 18.40
C GLU A 712 -15.93 10.28 19.23
N PRO A 713 -16.21 11.52 18.78
CA PRO A 713 -15.86 12.71 19.54
C PRO A 713 -16.68 12.80 20.84
N ARG A 714 -16.07 13.35 21.88
CA ARG A 714 -16.69 13.56 23.21
C ARG A 714 -16.92 15.04 23.51
N PRO A 715 -17.80 15.37 24.46
CA PRO A 715 -17.88 16.73 24.98
C PRO A 715 -16.52 17.21 25.46
N ARG A 716 -16.05 18.34 24.90
CA ARG A 716 -14.70 18.85 25.14
C ARG A 716 -14.39 19.17 26.61
N GLN A 717 -15.40 19.47 27.41
CA GLN A 717 -15.25 19.73 28.85
C GLN A 717 -14.82 18.47 29.62
N GLU A 718 -15.51 17.35 29.39
CA GLU A 718 -15.15 16.05 30.00
C GLU A 718 -13.77 15.59 29.52
N PHE A 719 -13.53 15.71 28.21
CA PHE A 719 -12.26 15.38 27.60
C PHE A 719 -11.11 16.22 28.17
N GLY A 720 -11.31 17.53 28.31
CA GLY A 720 -10.31 18.43 28.89
C GLY A 720 -9.94 18.07 30.32
N ALA A 721 -10.93 17.74 31.16
CA ALA A 721 -10.70 17.30 32.53
C ALA A 721 -9.93 15.95 32.59
N GLU A 722 -10.30 14.97 31.74
CA GLU A 722 -9.59 13.69 31.62
C GLU A 722 -8.11 13.90 31.28
N GLN A 723 -7.83 14.75 30.28
CA GLN A 723 -6.47 15.02 29.86
C GLN A 723 -5.67 15.85 30.87
N LEU A 724 -6.33 16.74 31.62
CA LEU A 724 -5.69 17.47 32.71
C LEU A 724 -5.21 16.53 33.83
N ASP A 725 -6.07 15.60 34.25
CA ASP A 725 -5.73 14.58 35.25
C ASP A 725 -4.59 13.66 34.75
N PHE A 726 -4.69 13.18 33.50
CA PHE A 726 -3.66 12.34 32.90
C PHE A 726 -2.28 13.03 32.88
N MET A 727 -2.23 14.28 32.40
CA MET A 727 -0.97 15.01 32.23
C MET A 727 -0.35 15.46 33.55
N SER A 728 -1.18 15.95 34.48
CA SER A 728 -0.71 16.32 35.81
C SER A 728 -0.25 15.09 36.58
N GLY A 729 -0.99 13.98 36.51
CA GLY A 729 -0.60 12.70 37.09
C GLY A 729 0.75 12.20 36.59
N MET A 730 1.01 12.29 35.27
CA MET A 730 2.29 11.94 34.67
C MET A 730 3.46 12.76 35.25
N LEU A 731 3.35 14.09 35.23
CA LEU A 731 4.43 14.96 35.71
C LEU A 731 4.63 14.85 37.22
N ASN A 732 3.56 14.70 37.99
CA ASN A 732 3.63 14.49 39.43
C ASN A 732 4.25 13.12 39.76
N LYS A 733 4.01 12.08 38.96
CA LYS A 733 4.69 10.78 39.08
C LYS A 733 6.18 10.90 38.76
N ALA A 734 6.54 11.58 37.68
CA ALA A 734 7.93 11.81 37.32
C ALA A 734 8.69 12.63 38.37
N THR A 735 8.05 13.67 38.92
CA THR A 735 8.60 14.49 40.00
C THR A 735 8.90 13.66 41.25
N ARG A 736 7.95 12.81 41.66
CA ARG A 736 8.14 11.90 42.81
C ARG A 736 9.29 10.91 42.57
N PHE A 737 9.41 10.37 41.35
CA PHE A 737 10.55 9.51 41.00
C PHE A 737 11.87 10.23 41.22
N ARG A 738 12.03 11.45 40.70
CA ARG A 738 13.27 12.23 40.85
C ARG A 738 13.58 12.58 42.30
N GLN A 739 12.56 12.93 43.09
CA GLN A 739 12.72 13.20 44.52
C GLN A 739 13.13 11.93 45.31
N ALA A 740 12.68 10.76 44.88
CA ALA A 740 13.02 9.48 45.51
C ALA A 740 14.40 8.93 45.09
N HIS A 741 14.96 9.43 43.98
CA HIS A 741 16.24 8.96 43.41
C HIS A 741 17.28 10.09 43.24
N PRO A 742 17.63 10.83 44.31
CA PRO A 742 18.59 11.93 44.24
C PRO A 742 19.99 11.48 43.79
N GLU A 743 20.35 10.21 44.01
CA GLU A 743 21.59 9.60 43.53
C GLU A 743 21.69 9.52 42.01
N SER A 744 20.56 9.63 41.29
CA SER A 744 20.54 9.64 39.83
C SER A 744 20.75 11.02 39.21
N GLN A 745 20.77 12.10 40.02
CA GLN A 745 20.73 13.49 39.55
C GLN A 745 21.91 13.88 38.65
N ASP A 746 23.05 13.20 38.78
CA ASP A 746 24.22 13.35 37.90
C ASP A 746 23.93 13.00 36.44
N ARG A 747 22.93 12.15 36.19
CA ARG A 747 22.50 11.69 34.86
C ARG A 747 21.40 12.53 34.24
N TRP A 748 20.93 13.57 34.91
CA TRP A 748 19.89 14.48 34.40
C TRP A 748 20.47 15.79 33.88
N VAL A 749 19.87 16.28 32.80
CA VAL A 749 19.93 17.67 32.34
C VAL A 749 18.51 18.21 32.24
N ASP A 750 18.27 19.36 32.85
CA ASP A 750 16.98 20.05 32.77
C ASP A 750 17.10 21.22 31.78
N VAL A 751 16.18 21.28 30.81
CA VAL A 751 16.20 22.25 29.70
C VAL A 751 14.93 23.09 29.74
N ASN A 752 15.06 24.40 29.93
CA ASN A 752 13.96 25.32 29.76
C ASN A 752 13.63 25.49 28.27
N TYR A 753 12.35 25.37 27.90
CA TYR A 753 11.89 25.56 26.53
C TYR A 753 12.29 26.91 25.94
N TYR A 754 12.21 27.99 26.70
CA TYR A 754 12.49 29.34 26.21
C TYR A 754 13.98 29.49 25.89
N ASP A 755 14.86 29.01 26.77
CA ASP A 755 16.32 29.02 26.56
C ASP A 755 16.70 28.17 25.33
N LEU A 756 16.06 27.00 25.16
CA LEU A 756 16.29 26.15 23.98
C LEU A 756 15.91 26.82 22.66
N ILE A 757 14.88 27.68 22.66
CA ILE A 757 14.46 28.39 21.45
C ILE A 757 15.33 29.63 21.20
N GLU A 758 15.79 30.30 22.26
CA GLU A 758 16.63 31.50 22.17
C GLU A 758 18.07 31.17 21.77
N ASP A 759 18.71 30.21 22.46
CA ASP A 759 20.07 29.75 22.17
C ASP A 759 20.17 28.21 22.12
N PRO A 760 19.73 27.59 21.01
CA PRO A 760 19.77 26.14 20.86
C PRO A 760 21.18 25.57 21.00
N LEU A 761 22.20 26.23 20.44
CA LEU A 761 23.58 25.72 20.46
C LEU A 761 24.23 25.90 21.83
N GLY A 762 23.90 26.96 22.58
CA GLY A 762 24.27 27.09 23.98
C GLY A 762 23.71 25.95 24.83
N ILE A 763 22.43 25.58 24.65
CA ILE A 763 21.84 24.42 25.32
C ILE A 763 22.54 23.12 24.92
N ILE A 764 22.85 22.92 23.63
CA ILE A 764 23.63 21.75 23.19
C ILE A 764 25.00 21.70 23.87
N ARG A 765 25.74 22.82 23.93
CA ARG A 765 27.03 22.88 24.64
C ARG A 765 26.89 22.48 26.11
N ASN A 766 25.89 23.03 26.82
CA ASN A 766 25.64 22.69 28.22
C ASN A 766 25.33 21.19 28.42
N ILE A 767 24.53 20.59 27.53
CA ILE A 767 24.25 19.15 27.54
C ILE A 767 25.54 18.34 27.34
N TYR A 768 26.37 18.74 26.37
CA TYR A 768 27.61 18.04 26.05
C TYR A 768 28.63 18.16 27.17
N ASP A 769 28.82 19.35 27.74
CA ASP A 769 29.69 19.59 28.89
C ASP A 769 29.24 18.77 30.10
N ARG A 770 27.93 18.70 30.35
CA ARG A 770 27.37 17.90 31.46
C ARG A 770 27.68 16.42 31.34
N PHE A 771 27.63 15.86 30.13
CA PHE A 771 27.87 14.44 29.88
C PHE A 771 29.30 14.13 29.42
N ASP A 772 30.21 15.11 29.48
CA ASP A 772 31.60 15.01 29.06
C ASP A 772 31.75 14.51 27.61
N TRP A 773 30.94 15.09 26.71
CA TRP A 773 30.98 14.82 25.29
C TRP A 773 31.71 15.92 24.53
N LYS A 774 32.47 15.53 23.53
CA LYS A 774 33.11 16.48 22.61
C LYS A 774 32.11 16.91 21.54
N LEU A 775 31.90 18.21 21.42
CA LEU A 775 31.11 18.82 20.34
C LEU A 775 32.05 19.23 19.20
N GLU A 776 32.12 18.42 18.15
CA GLU A 776 33.00 18.68 17.00
C GLU A 776 32.48 19.84 16.14
N PRO A 777 33.36 20.64 15.51
CA PRO A 777 32.96 21.72 14.61
C PRO A 777 32.01 21.27 13.48
N ASP A 778 32.29 20.12 12.87
CA ASP A 778 31.43 19.58 11.79
C ASP A 778 30.01 19.24 12.27
N THR A 779 29.86 18.83 13.54
CA THR A 779 28.57 18.60 14.17
C THR A 779 27.80 19.91 14.32
N ILE A 780 28.47 20.98 14.75
CA ILE A 780 27.87 22.32 14.87
C ILE A 780 27.38 22.79 13.50
N ASP A 781 28.20 22.68 12.47
CA ASP A 781 27.83 23.05 11.10
C ASP A 781 26.61 22.24 10.61
N SER A 782 26.56 20.94 10.92
CA SER A 782 25.43 20.06 10.59
C SER A 782 24.13 20.51 11.27
N MET A 783 24.23 20.85 12.55
CA MET A 783 23.13 21.39 13.37
C MET A 783 22.63 22.72 12.81
N GLU A 784 23.52 23.68 12.52
CA GLU A 784 23.17 25.00 11.98
C GLU A 784 22.50 24.89 10.61
N ARG A 785 23.06 24.10 9.69
CA ARG A 785 22.45 23.84 8.38
C ARG A 785 21.05 23.27 8.51
N TRP A 786 20.84 22.35 9.44
CA TRP A 786 19.51 21.80 9.69
C TRP A 786 18.56 22.87 10.23
N GLN A 787 19.00 23.68 11.21
CA GLN A 787 18.18 24.77 11.77
C GLN A 787 17.74 25.77 10.71
N MET A 788 18.63 26.18 9.81
CA MET A 788 18.29 27.10 8.71
C MET A 788 17.13 26.56 7.86
N ARG A 789 17.19 25.27 7.47
CA ARG A 789 16.10 24.61 6.72
C ARG A 789 14.80 24.56 7.53
N GLN A 790 14.87 24.29 8.83
CA GLN A 790 13.67 24.26 9.68
C GLN A 790 13.05 25.64 9.88
N MET A 791 13.85 26.71 9.94
CA MET A 791 13.35 28.09 10.05
C MET A 791 12.59 28.50 8.79
N GLU A 792 13.11 28.17 7.61
CA GLU A 792 12.42 28.39 6.34
C GLU A 792 11.07 27.66 6.31
N ARG A 793 11.03 26.39 6.72
CA ARG A 793 9.76 25.64 6.81
C ARG A 793 8.78 26.25 7.81
N ARG A 794 9.24 26.62 9.01
CA ARG A 794 8.39 27.23 10.05
C ARG A 794 7.74 28.53 9.59
N ARG A 795 8.40 29.31 8.73
CA ARG A 795 7.82 30.54 8.14
C ARG A 795 6.67 30.25 7.17
N ALA A 796 6.66 29.06 6.57
CA ALA A 796 5.62 28.61 5.64
C ALA A 796 4.46 27.87 6.34
N GLU A 797 4.61 27.46 7.60
CA GLU A 797 3.59 26.70 8.34
C GLU A 797 2.46 27.59 8.89
N VAL A 798 1.21 27.26 8.55
CA VAL A 798 0.02 27.83 9.20
C VAL A 798 -0.27 27.05 10.48
N ARG A 799 -0.25 27.73 11.63
CA ARG A 799 -0.51 27.09 12.94
C ARG A 799 -1.97 27.24 13.35
N HIS A 800 -2.56 26.14 13.81
CA HIS A 800 -3.85 26.18 14.50
C HIS A 800 -3.72 26.92 15.84
N ARG A 801 -4.70 27.77 16.15
CA ARG A 801 -4.86 28.40 17.46
C ARG A 801 -5.79 27.53 18.31
N TYR A 802 -5.43 27.36 19.58
CA TYR A 802 -6.18 26.63 20.58
C TYR A 802 -6.12 27.40 21.90
N ASP A 803 -7.21 27.44 22.64
CA ASP A 803 -7.30 28.01 23.99
C ASP A 803 -7.63 26.91 25.01
N LEU A 804 -7.25 27.09 26.28
CA LEU A 804 -7.68 26.23 27.38
C LEU A 804 -9.21 26.18 27.49
N GLN A 805 -9.86 27.32 27.21
CA GLN A 805 -11.31 27.46 27.29
C GLN A 805 -12.06 26.56 26.30
N ASP A 806 -11.45 26.23 25.15
CA ASP A 806 -12.03 25.32 24.16
C ASP A 806 -12.30 23.92 24.74
N PHE A 807 -11.54 23.54 25.78
CA PHE A 807 -11.61 22.25 26.48
C PHE A 807 -12.19 22.38 27.88
N GLY A 808 -12.86 23.49 28.21
CA GLY A 808 -13.45 23.72 29.53
C GLY A 808 -12.41 23.87 30.65
N LEU A 809 -11.16 24.17 30.33
CA LEU A 809 -10.09 24.37 31.31
C LEU A 809 -9.90 25.85 31.61
N THR A 810 -9.64 26.18 32.87
CA THR A 810 -9.24 27.52 33.30
C THR A 810 -7.77 27.51 33.74
N PRO A 811 -7.05 28.65 33.68
CA PRO A 811 -5.68 28.74 34.19
C PRO A 811 -5.55 28.23 35.62
N LYS A 812 -6.51 28.59 36.50
CA LYS A 812 -6.53 28.15 37.90
C LYS A 812 -6.59 26.63 38.04
N MET A 813 -7.45 25.95 37.28
CA MET A 813 -7.53 24.48 37.29
C MET A 813 -6.21 23.84 36.88
N VAL A 814 -5.54 24.42 35.87
CA VAL A 814 -4.23 23.95 35.42
C VAL A 814 -3.18 24.13 36.52
N ASP A 815 -3.13 25.30 37.16
CA ASP A 815 -2.16 25.54 38.24
C ASP A 815 -2.34 24.60 39.42
N GLU A 816 -3.59 24.41 39.84
CA GLU A 816 -3.94 23.54 40.96
C GLU A 816 -3.54 22.08 40.69
N ALA A 817 -3.80 21.57 39.47
CA ALA A 817 -3.45 20.21 39.10
C ALA A 817 -1.92 19.99 39.00
N PHE A 818 -1.19 20.98 38.49
CA PHE A 818 0.26 20.91 38.28
C PHE A 818 1.10 21.49 39.42
N ALA A 819 0.50 21.90 40.55
CA ALA A 819 1.21 22.55 41.64
C ALA A 819 2.49 21.81 42.10
N PRO A 820 2.50 20.46 42.30
CA PRO A 820 3.73 19.76 42.69
C PRO A 820 4.84 19.84 41.64
N TYR A 821 4.49 19.79 40.36
CA TYR A 821 5.43 19.96 39.25
C TYR A 821 5.95 21.40 39.15
N LEU A 822 5.08 22.40 39.35
CA LEU A 822 5.45 23.82 39.35
C LEU A 822 6.44 24.15 40.48
N ASP A 823 6.20 23.61 41.68
CA ASP A 823 7.12 23.74 42.81
C ASP A 823 8.48 23.11 42.50
N PHE A 824 8.45 21.92 41.87
CA PHE A 824 9.67 21.22 41.47
C PHE A 824 10.50 22.00 40.45
N ILE A 825 9.92 22.48 39.34
CA ILE A 825 10.68 23.23 38.33
C ILE A 825 11.19 24.58 38.86
N THR A 826 10.43 25.21 39.77
CA THR A 826 10.88 26.41 40.47
C THR A 826 12.11 26.12 41.32
N SER A 827 12.17 24.97 41.99
CA SER A 827 13.35 24.55 42.76
C SER A 827 14.60 24.33 41.90
N LEU A 828 14.42 24.07 40.59
CA LEU A 828 15.50 23.94 39.60
C LEU A 828 15.92 25.30 38.98
N GLY A 829 15.29 26.41 39.39
CA GLY A 829 15.54 27.74 38.82
C GLY A 829 14.90 27.95 37.44
N ILE A 830 13.99 27.06 37.03
CA ILE A 830 13.30 27.10 35.74
C ILE A 830 12.01 27.91 35.94
N ARG A 831 11.88 29.00 35.18
CA ARG A 831 10.70 29.88 35.16
C ARG A 831 9.66 29.42 34.14
#